data_AF-R6SNG7-F1
#
_entry.id   AF-R6SNG7-F1
#
_cell.length_a   1.000
_cell.length_b   1.000
_cell.length_c   1.000
_cell.angle_alpha   90.00
_cell.angle_beta   90.00
_cell.angle_gamma   90.00
#
_symmetry.space_group_name_H-M   'P 1'
#
loop_
_entity.id
_entity.type
_entity.pdbx_description
1 polymer ?
#
loop_
_entity_poly.entity_id
_entity_poly.type
_entity_poly.pdbx_seq_one_letter_code
_entity_poly.pdbx_strand_id
1 'polypeptide(L)'
;MIDDEADNASINTNKKDEDPTKINNYIRKILTLFARNTYVGFTATPFANVFISYDTQDEMLADDLFPRHFIYSLESPSNYCGAQKYFFESNSNVRFINDYDDKVFPLRHKKEWDGDKLFPSFYHSINVFLLANAIRDIREVEKNTHRSMLINMSRFTDVQFVIKEIVENYFADMKRAIKQNCRCKKEDYMRNSLISALYESYELEYADNNWFGKTATWDQVFERLPEAIKDIEIAVVNSSRNSNKLDYSKHERDGLRVIAIGGLALSRGLTLEGLCVSYFYRNTATFDVLMQMGRWFGYRDDYGDMCKIYLTDFSYRYYREISQSIDQLKKDIRTMGAQGKRPEDYGIRVRNNSSEMGITAANKMRNTKAKIDRKSFYGSVFETPYLHRSLSAVSENIDHTSAFLRELTVAQKDDSVQHPYFRDISARRVFELLQVLNIHEANENFDTKQLCRFIAKHLEMKFDVLVMGGAAENTPIEGFEPVFTDTCVKRRFDIVNRDEYLDQQIIRMNGVRAHLWGPRDTANGLSEADRKRVESQTNVKAQDYMLEGRNALLIIYFIQPSNEGVDIDDYFTAENTMEEEVKSQVKLLLEMRQKNMKYLVGYGIGFPHKQGVSGDATNYIVNKTCNYYTKQHEEDYQTYGEI
;
A
#
# COMPACT_ATOMS: atom_id res chain seq x y z
N MET A 1 14.53 -27.66 2.17
CA MET A 1 13.86 -27.15 3.37
C MET A 1 12.57 -26.48 2.95
N ILE A 2 11.47 -26.78 3.64
CA ILE A 2 10.17 -26.14 3.42
C ILE A 2 9.82 -25.40 4.70
N ASP A 3 9.47 -24.12 4.60
CA ASP A 3 9.01 -23.27 5.69
C ASP A 3 7.56 -22.87 5.39
N ASP A 4 6.61 -23.37 6.18
CA ASP A 4 5.16 -23.22 5.95
C ASP A 4 4.57 -21.89 6.46
N GLU A 5 5.39 -21.05 7.11
CA GLU A 5 5.03 -19.72 7.62
C GLU A 5 6.23 -18.76 7.42
N ALA A 6 6.73 -18.70 6.17
CA ALA A 6 7.99 -18.06 5.84
C ALA A 6 8.03 -16.54 6.05
N ASP A 7 6.89 -15.88 6.22
CA ASP A 7 6.81 -14.46 6.54
C ASP A 7 6.98 -14.18 8.05
N ASN A 8 7.01 -15.23 8.89
CA ASN A 8 7.05 -15.09 10.33
C ASN A 8 8.47 -15.17 10.91
N ALA A 9 9.00 -16.39 11.07
CA ALA A 9 10.18 -16.65 11.91
C ALA A 9 11.50 -16.65 11.15
N SER A 10 11.47 -16.95 9.84
CA SER A 10 12.65 -16.99 8.99
C SER A 10 13.11 -15.61 8.52
N ILE A 11 12.28 -14.57 8.66
CA ILE A 11 12.69 -13.19 8.35
C ILE A 11 13.72 -12.68 9.37
N ASN A 12 14.86 -12.19 8.87
CA ASN A 12 15.80 -11.48 9.72
C ASN A 12 15.27 -10.09 10.07
N THR A 13 15.13 -9.80 11.36
CA THR A 13 14.66 -8.50 11.87
C THR A 13 15.77 -7.70 12.57
N ASN A 14 16.98 -8.25 12.68
CA ASN A 14 18.14 -7.58 13.25
C ASN A 14 18.79 -6.66 12.22
N LYS A 15 19.64 -5.73 12.67
CA LYS A 15 20.32 -4.79 11.76
C LYS A 15 21.46 -5.51 11.01
N LYS A 16 22.01 -4.90 9.94
CA LYS A 16 23.09 -5.51 9.13
C LYS A 16 24.39 -5.66 9.93
N ASP A 17 24.62 -4.76 10.89
CA ASP A 17 25.74 -4.74 11.83
C ASP A 17 25.54 -5.67 13.06
N GLU A 18 24.40 -6.35 13.15
CA GLU A 18 24.06 -7.29 14.22
C GLU A 18 24.01 -8.73 13.67
N ASP A 19 24.24 -9.71 14.55
CA ASP A 19 24.02 -11.12 14.20
C ASP A 19 22.57 -11.35 13.71
N PRO A 20 22.35 -12.17 12.66
CA PRO A 20 21.00 -12.51 12.22
C PRO A 20 20.16 -13.13 13.35
N THR A 21 18.83 -13.01 13.25
CA THR A 21 17.93 -13.65 14.22
C THR A 21 18.23 -15.16 14.32
N LYS A 22 18.07 -15.74 15.52
CA LYS A 22 18.48 -17.13 15.79
C LYS A 22 17.93 -18.14 14.78
N ILE A 23 16.65 -18.04 14.45
CA ILE A 23 15.99 -18.97 13.50
C ILE A 23 16.53 -18.77 12.08
N ASN A 24 16.60 -17.52 11.60
CA ASN A 24 17.17 -17.21 10.29
C ASN A 24 18.62 -17.72 10.18
N ASN A 25 19.45 -17.49 11.20
CA ASN A 25 20.84 -17.97 11.26
C ASN A 25 20.91 -19.51 11.17
N TYR A 26 20.08 -20.24 11.91
CA TYR A 26 20.06 -21.70 11.84
C TYR A 26 19.59 -22.23 10.49
N ILE A 27 18.58 -21.59 9.87
CA ILE A 27 18.15 -21.96 8.51
C ILE A 27 19.31 -21.81 7.53
N ARG A 28 19.99 -20.66 7.53
CA ARG A 28 21.15 -20.40 6.66
C ARG A 28 22.26 -21.42 6.89
N LYS A 29 22.61 -21.70 8.15
CA LYS A 29 23.62 -22.72 8.51
C LYS A 29 23.24 -24.11 8.02
N ILE A 30 21.97 -24.50 8.09
CA ILE A 30 21.54 -25.81 7.57
C ILE A 30 21.70 -25.84 6.05
N LEU A 31 21.33 -24.78 5.34
CA LEU A 31 21.45 -24.72 3.88
C LEU A 31 22.92 -24.83 3.41
N THR A 32 23.87 -24.22 4.13
CA THR A 32 25.31 -24.28 3.79
C THR A 32 25.96 -25.64 4.01
N LEU A 33 25.36 -26.53 4.82
CA LEU A 33 25.88 -27.89 5.02
C LEU A 33 25.73 -28.78 3.77
N PHE A 34 24.87 -28.40 2.82
CA PHE A 34 24.60 -29.20 1.62
C PHE A 34 25.07 -28.49 0.36
N ALA A 35 25.87 -29.20 -0.46
CA ALA A 35 26.33 -28.71 -1.76
C ALA A 35 25.18 -28.46 -2.76
N ARG A 36 24.03 -29.13 -2.57
CA ARG A 36 22.78 -28.88 -3.28
C ARG A 36 21.68 -28.70 -2.25
N ASN A 37 21.09 -27.51 -2.22
CA ASN A 37 20.01 -27.19 -1.30
C ASN A 37 18.91 -26.41 -2.02
N THR A 38 17.71 -26.42 -1.45
CA THR A 38 16.58 -25.60 -1.90
C THR A 38 15.78 -25.20 -0.67
N TYR A 39 15.52 -23.91 -0.55
CA TYR A 39 14.62 -23.33 0.43
C TYR A 39 13.31 -22.96 -0.28
N VAL A 40 12.19 -23.46 0.22
CA VAL A 40 10.85 -23.15 -0.28
C VAL A 40 10.06 -22.54 0.87
N GLY A 41 9.81 -21.24 0.79
CA GLY A 41 8.91 -20.55 1.70
C GLY A 41 7.48 -20.60 1.18
N PHE A 42 6.55 -21.01 2.03
CA PHE A 42 5.11 -21.04 1.77
C PHE A 42 4.44 -20.08 2.77
N THR A 43 3.59 -19.19 2.28
CA THR A 43 2.88 -18.21 3.13
C THR A 43 1.69 -17.62 2.37
N ALA A 44 0.66 -17.23 3.11
CA ALA A 44 -0.47 -16.46 2.59
C ALA A 44 -0.14 -14.98 2.39
N THR A 45 0.89 -14.46 3.08
CA THR A 45 1.23 -13.03 3.13
C THR A 45 2.72 -12.81 2.85
N PRO A 46 3.18 -12.95 1.59
CA PRO A 46 4.59 -12.93 1.24
C PRO A 46 5.25 -11.53 1.28
N PHE A 47 4.59 -10.54 1.91
CA PHE A 47 5.03 -9.15 1.89
C PHE A 47 6.42 -8.96 2.49
N ALA A 48 6.69 -9.55 3.66
CA ALA A 48 8.01 -9.45 4.28
C ALA A 48 9.09 -10.16 3.45
N ASN A 49 8.74 -11.28 2.82
CA ASN A 49 9.67 -12.10 2.03
C ASN A 49 10.19 -11.36 0.80
N VAL A 50 9.31 -10.63 0.10
CA VAL A 50 9.71 -9.85 -1.09
C VAL A 50 10.57 -8.63 -0.75
N PHE A 51 10.62 -8.24 0.52
CA PHE A 51 11.43 -7.12 1.01
C PHE A 51 12.74 -7.53 1.68
N ILE A 52 13.04 -8.83 1.77
CA ILE A 52 14.35 -9.31 2.26
C ILE A 52 15.47 -8.71 1.38
N SER A 53 16.57 -8.30 2.01
CA SER A 53 17.73 -7.78 1.27
C SER A 53 18.34 -8.84 0.38
N TYR A 54 18.60 -8.47 -0.86
CA TYR A 54 19.37 -9.29 -1.79
C TYR A 54 20.74 -8.63 -1.98
N ASP A 55 21.71 -9.07 -1.18
CA ASP A 55 23.10 -8.62 -1.31
C ASP A 55 23.94 -9.80 -1.81
N THR A 56 24.58 -9.61 -2.96
CA THR A 56 25.43 -10.65 -3.60
C THR A 56 26.89 -10.55 -3.15
N GLN A 57 27.26 -9.53 -2.38
CA GLN A 57 28.65 -9.27 -1.98
C GLN A 57 28.98 -9.65 -0.53
N ASP A 58 28.01 -10.17 0.22
CA ASP A 58 28.21 -10.58 1.61
C ASP A 58 28.76 -12.02 1.68
N GLU A 59 30.02 -12.22 1.30
CA GLU A 59 30.69 -13.54 1.25
C GLU A 59 30.74 -14.26 2.62
N MET A 60 30.62 -13.54 3.73
CA MET A 60 30.72 -14.12 5.08
C MET A 60 29.39 -14.67 5.63
N LEU A 61 28.26 -14.26 5.07
CA LEU A 61 26.93 -14.72 5.45
C LEU A 61 26.22 -15.21 4.19
N ALA A 62 26.22 -16.52 3.98
CA ALA A 62 25.43 -17.18 2.94
C ALA A 62 24.09 -16.45 2.71
N ASP A 63 23.81 -16.11 1.45
CA ASP A 63 22.69 -15.28 0.99
C ASP A 63 21.47 -15.34 1.92
N ASP A 64 20.90 -14.18 2.29
CA ASP A 64 19.64 -14.15 3.02
C ASP A 64 18.52 -14.88 2.25
N LEU A 65 17.39 -15.14 2.90
CA LEU A 65 16.30 -15.96 2.38
C LEU A 65 15.41 -15.23 1.36
N PHE A 66 15.96 -14.27 0.62
CA PHE A 66 15.26 -13.61 -0.48
C PHE A 66 14.91 -14.65 -1.56
N PRO A 67 13.66 -14.70 -2.06
CA PRO A 67 13.22 -15.69 -3.03
C PRO A 67 13.78 -15.42 -4.44
N ARG A 68 15.10 -15.41 -4.61
CA ARG A 68 15.78 -14.97 -5.85
C ARG A 68 15.44 -15.78 -7.10
N HIS A 69 15.11 -17.06 -6.96
CA HIS A 69 14.93 -17.98 -8.09
C HIS A 69 13.50 -18.02 -8.62
N PHE A 70 12.49 -18.03 -7.74
CA PHE A 70 11.09 -18.11 -8.13
C PHE A 70 10.15 -17.60 -7.03
N ILE A 71 8.99 -17.11 -7.44
CA ILE A 71 7.80 -16.95 -6.60
C ILE A 71 6.62 -17.46 -7.43
N TYR A 72 5.78 -18.29 -6.82
CA TYR A 72 4.62 -18.85 -7.48
C TYR A 72 3.37 -18.52 -6.67
N SER A 73 2.36 -17.96 -7.35
CA SER A 73 1.07 -17.70 -6.73
C SER A 73 0.10 -18.84 -7.03
N LEU A 74 -0.42 -19.47 -5.99
CA LEU A 74 -1.48 -20.46 -6.14
C LEU A 74 -2.83 -19.78 -6.41
N GLU A 75 -3.56 -20.35 -7.36
CA GLU A 75 -4.95 -19.96 -7.63
C GLU A 75 -5.90 -20.63 -6.64
N SER A 76 -6.89 -19.88 -6.19
CA SER A 76 -7.94 -20.40 -5.32
C SER A 76 -9.01 -21.10 -6.18
N PRO A 77 -9.46 -22.30 -5.81
CA PRO A 77 -10.58 -22.95 -6.50
C PRO A 77 -11.88 -22.18 -6.26
N SER A 78 -12.89 -22.43 -7.10
CA SER A 78 -14.17 -21.70 -7.06
C SER A 78 -14.99 -21.90 -5.79
N ASN A 79 -14.74 -22.96 -5.01
CA ASN A 79 -15.40 -23.22 -3.74
C ASN A 79 -14.69 -22.56 -2.53
N TYR A 80 -13.56 -21.88 -2.74
CA TYR A 80 -12.88 -21.14 -1.68
C TYR A 80 -13.55 -19.79 -1.43
N CYS A 81 -13.98 -19.54 -0.19
CA CYS A 81 -14.54 -18.25 0.20
C CYS A 81 -13.42 -17.29 0.60
N GLY A 82 -12.93 -16.51 -0.36
CA GLY A 82 -11.85 -15.53 -0.17
C GLY A 82 -12.34 -14.09 -0.02
N ALA A 83 -11.38 -13.17 -0.03
CA ALA A 83 -11.66 -11.74 0.08
C ALA A 83 -12.53 -11.19 -1.06
N GLN A 84 -12.35 -11.71 -2.27
CA GLN A 84 -13.16 -11.32 -3.43
C GLN A 84 -14.67 -11.48 -3.17
N LYS A 85 -15.06 -12.65 -2.65
CA LYS A 85 -16.45 -12.99 -2.31
C LYS A 85 -17.03 -12.07 -1.24
N TYR A 86 -16.29 -11.82 -0.16
CA TYR A 86 -16.82 -11.09 1.00
C TYR A 86 -16.76 -9.57 0.84
N PHE A 87 -15.76 -9.07 0.13
CA PHE A 87 -15.46 -7.65 0.08
C PHE A 87 -15.68 -7.02 -1.28
N PHE A 88 -15.86 -7.75 -2.38
CA PHE A 88 -16.04 -7.14 -3.70
C PHE A 88 -17.32 -7.57 -4.40
N GLU A 89 -17.82 -8.76 -4.08
CA GLU A 89 -19.10 -9.27 -4.56
C GLU A 89 -20.24 -8.92 -3.62
N SER A 90 -21.45 -8.80 -4.16
CA SER A 90 -22.66 -8.65 -3.34
C SER A 90 -22.91 -9.94 -2.56
N ASN A 91 -23.02 -9.85 -1.24
CA ASN A 91 -23.21 -10.99 -0.35
C ASN A 91 -23.98 -10.59 0.90
N SER A 92 -24.55 -11.58 1.58
CA SER A 92 -25.24 -11.43 2.87
C SER A 92 -24.41 -11.90 4.05
N ASN A 93 -23.08 -12.00 3.91
CA ASN A 93 -22.17 -12.51 4.94
C ASN A 93 -21.63 -11.39 5.84
N VAL A 94 -21.25 -10.24 5.27
CA VAL A 94 -20.64 -9.14 6.05
C VAL A 94 -21.72 -8.29 6.75
N ARG A 95 -21.48 -7.96 8.02
CA ARG A 95 -22.32 -7.11 8.88
C ARG A 95 -21.49 -5.97 9.45
N PHE A 96 -22.05 -4.77 9.52
CA PHE A 96 -21.37 -3.61 10.10
C PHE A 96 -21.73 -3.44 11.57
N ILE A 97 -20.71 -3.27 12.40
CA ILE A 97 -20.84 -2.88 13.81
C ILE A 97 -21.04 -1.36 13.83
N ASN A 98 -22.29 -0.92 13.94
CA ASN A 98 -22.69 0.49 13.90
C ASN A 98 -23.08 1.06 15.28
N ASP A 99 -23.12 0.22 16.29
CA ASP A 99 -23.54 0.51 17.66
C ASP A 99 -22.36 0.56 18.64
N TYR A 100 -21.13 0.69 18.11
CA TYR A 100 -19.95 0.83 18.95
C TYR A 100 -20.04 2.12 19.78
N ASP A 101 -19.72 2.01 21.06
CA ASP A 101 -19.69 3.11 22.01
C ASP A 101 -18.42 3.01 22.86
N ASP A 102 -17.55 4.01 22.75
CA ASP A 102 -16.28 4.05 23.50
C ASP A 102 -16.49 4.07 25.03
N LYS A 103 -17.69 4.43 25.51
CA LYS A 103 -18.05 4.33 26.94
C LYS A 103 -18.30 2.89 27.38
N VAL A 104 -18.73 2.02 26.47
CA VAL A 104 -19.00 0.60 26.74
C VAL A 104 -17.72 -0.21 26.53
N PHE A 105 -17.12 -0.11 25.34
CA PHE A 105 -15.85 -0.76 25.04
C PHE A 105 -15.03 0.11 24.07
N PRO A 106 -14.01 0.83 24.56
CA PRO A 106 -13.22 1.71 23.70
C PRO A 106 -12.34 0.92 22.75
N LEU A 107 -12.23 1.37 21.50
CA LEU A 107 -11.38 0.71 20.50
C LEU A 107 -9.90 0.67 20.91
N ARG A 108 -9.47 1.67 21.70
CA ARG A 108 -8.17 1.73 22.37
C ARG A 108 -8.37 1.65 23.88
N HIS A 109 -8.05 0.50 24.45
CA HIS A 109 -8.19 0.23 25.88
C HIS A 109 -6.88 -0.23 26.50
N LYS A 110 -6.82 -0.20 27.84
CA LYS A 110 -5.71 -0.74 28.62
C LYS A 110 -5.99 -2.22 28.98
N LYS A 111 -4.98 -2.91 29.52
CA LYS A 111 -5.11 -4.32 29.93
C LYS A 111 -6.04 -4.49 31.13
N GLU A 112 -6.26 -3.43 31.90
CA GLU A 112 -7.10 -3.38 33.09
C GLU A 112 -8.57 -3.01 32.80
N TRP A 113 -9.01 -3.07 31.53
CA TRP A 113 -10.43 -2.87 31.24
C TRP A 113 -11.26 -3.99 31.90
N ASP A 114 -12.28 -3.58 32.64
CA ASP A 114 -13.13 -4.45 33.47
C ASP A 114 -14.58 -3.96 33.36
N GLY A 115 -15.21 -4.19 32.21
CA GLY A 115 -16.61 -3.85 31.97
C GLY A 115 -17.53 -5.05 32.15
N ASP A 116 -18.83 -4.79 32.29
CA ASP A 116 -19.86 -5.80 32.57
C ASP A 116 -20.78 -6.09 31.37
N LYS A 117 -20.68 -5.29 30.31
CA LYS A 117 -21.53 -5.41 29.11
C LYS A 117 -20.81 -5.00 27.84
N LEU A 118 -21.36 -5.45 26.71
CA LEU A 118 -20.87 -5.17 25.36
C LEU A 118 -22.00 -4.60 24.47
N PHE A 119 -21.72 -4.37 23.19
CA PHE A 119 -22.65 -3.75 22.25
C PHE A 119 -23.87 -4.65 21.95
N PRO A 120 -25.06 -4.11 21.68
CA PRO A 120 -26.20 -4.90 21.20
C PRO A 120 -25.86 -5.86 20.03
N SER A 121 -25.06 -5.42 19.07
CA SER A 121 -24.60 -6.22 17.93
C SER A 121 -23.73 -7.40 18.34
N PHE A 122 -23.02 -7.29 19.47
CA PHE A 122 -22.24 -8.39 20.04
C PHE A 122 -23.16 -9.52 20.50
N TYR A 123 -24.20 -9.20 21.27
CA TYR A 123 -25.20 -10.19 21.72
C TYR A 123 -25.99 -10.77 20.55
N HIS A 124 -26.36 -9.94 19.56
CA HIS A 124 -26.93 -10.40 18.28
C HIS A 124 -26.02 -11.44 17.62
N SER A 125 -24.71 -11.19 17.53
CA SER A 125 -23.78 -12.15 16.92
C SER A 125 -23.70 -13.50 17.67
N ILE A 126 -23.86 -13.50 18.99
CA ILE A 126 -23.96 -14.73 19.79
C ILE A 126 -25.25 -15.47 19.43
N ASN A 127 -26.39 -14.78 19.40
CA ASN A 127 -27.68 -15.35 19.01
C ASN A 127 -27.61 -15.99 17.62
N VAL A 128 -26.98 -15.30 16.67
CA VAL A 128 -26.76 -15.80 15.31
C VAL A 128 -25.93 -17.07 15.29
N PHE A 129 -24.95 -17.22 16.19
CA PHE A 129 -24.20 -18.48 16.33
C PHE A 129 -25.05 -19.60 16.95
N LEU A 130 -25.87 -19.31 17.97
CA LEU A 130 -26.79 -20.29 18.55
C LEU A 130 -27.78 -20.82 17.50
N LEU A 131 -28.36 -19.91 16.72
CA LEU A 131 -29.24 -20.23 15.59
C LEU A 131 -28.52 -21.02 14.51
N ALA A 132 -27.27 -20.65 14.17
CA ALA A 132 -26.47 -21.39 13.19
C ALA A 132 -26.24 -22.84 13.61
N ASN A 133 -26.05 -23.12 14.90
CA ASN A 133 -25.93 -24.50 15.40
C ASN A 133 -27.22 -25.29 15.15
N ALA A 134 -28.39 -24.72 15.49
CA ALA A 134 -29.68 -25.39 15.30
C ALA A 134 -30.03 -25.59 13.82
N ILE A 135 -29.83 -24.56 12.98
CA ILE A 135 -30.07 -24.65 11.53
C ILE A 135 -29.14 -25.69 10.90
N ARG A 136 -27.86 -25.72 11.30
CA ARG A 136 -26.92 -26.71 10.78
C ARG A 136 -27.26 -28.13 11.25
N ASP A 137 -27.77 -28.33 12.47
CA ASP A 137 -28.30 -29.63 12.90
C ASP A 137 -29.49 -30.10 12.05
N ILE A 138 -30.32 -29.18 11.55
CA ILE A 138 -31.44 -29.49 10.64
C ILE A 138 -30.95 -29.75 9.21
N ARG A 139 -29.97 -28.97 8.74
CA ARG A 139 -29.43 -29.05 7.37
C ARG A 139 -28.50 -30.24 7.17
N GLU A 140 -27.75 -30.61 8.18
CA GLU A 140 -26.61 -31.54 8.13
C GLU A 140 -26.86 -32.77 9.01
N VAL A 141 -28.08 -33.31 9.01
CA VAL A 141 -28.53 -34.39 9.93
C VAL A 141 -27.58 -35.60 9.95
N GLU A 142 -26.87 -35.88 8.85
CA GLU A 142 -25.96 -37.01 8.70
C GLU A 142 -24.48 -36.65 8.88
N LYS A 143 -24.15 -35.39 9.20
CA LYS A 143 -22.77 -34.92 9.33
C LYS A 143 -22.48 -34.42 10.75
N ASN A 144 -21.45 -34.99 11.38
CA ASN A 144 -20.94 -34.51 12.66
C ASN A 144 -19.87 -33.45 12.44
N THR A 145 -20.31 -32.25 12.04
CA THR A 145 -19.40 -31.17 11.68
C THR A 145 -19.05 -30.29 12.87
N HIS A 146 -17.82 -29.81 12.92
CA HIS A 146 -17.42 -28.73 13.80
C HIS A 146 -18.18 -27.43 13.51
N ARG A 147 -18.39 -26.62 14.55
CA ARG A 147 -19.04 -25.30 14.47
C ARG A 147 -18.31 -24.34 15.40
N SER A 148 -17.82 -23.24 14.87
CA SER A 148 -17.08 -22.27 15.68
C SER A 148 -17.56 -20.84 15.50
N MET A 149 -17.39 -20.05 16.56
CA MET A 149 -17.50 -18.60 16.57
C MET A 149 -16.16 -18.01 17.01
N LEU A 150 -15.72 -16.95 16.35
CA LEU A 150 -14.51 -16.20 16.69
C LEU A 150 -14.89 -14.84 17.24
N ILE A 151 -14.38 -14.50 18.43
CA ILE A 151 -14.50 -13.17 19.03
C ILE A 151 -13.10 -12.57 19.15
N ASN A 152 -12.86 -11.47 18.43
CA ASN A 152 -11.60 -10.74 18.43
C ASN A 152 -11.82 -9.25 18.73
N MET A 153 -11.84 -8.92 20.03
CA MET A 153 -12.03 -7.54 20.50
C MET A 153 -10.81 -6.98 21.26
N SER A 154 -9.92 -7.86 21.75
CA SER A 154 -8.78 -7.43 22.58
C SER A 154 -7.53 -8.27 22.32
N ARG A 155 -6.37 -7.60 22.35
CA ARG A 155 -5.06 -8.29 22.38
C ARG A 155 -4.65 -8.75 23.77
N PHE A 156 -5.24 -8.18 24.82
CA PHE A 156 -4.87 -8.44 26.20
C PHE A 156 -5.63 -9.65 26.74
N THR A 157 -4.91 -10.63 27.26
CA THR A 157 -5.47 -11.86 27.80
C THR A 157 -6.45 -11.60 28.96
N ASP A 158 -6.13 -10.65 29.84
CA ASP A 158 -6.97 -10.32 31.01
C ASP A 158 -8.36 -9.84 30.56
N VAL A 159 -8.39 -8.90 29.60
CA VAL A 159 -9.63 -8.42 28.98
C VAL A 159 -10.39 -9.53 28.23
N GLN A 160 -9.69 -10.51 27.64
CA GLN A 160 -10.35 -11.66 27.01
C GLN A 160 -11.10 -12.52 28.04
N PHE A 161 -10.59 -12.63 29.27
CA PHE A 161 -11.29 -13.32 30.35
C PHE A 161 -12.51 -12.55 30.86
N VAL A 162 -12.46 -11.22 30.91
CA VAL A 162 -13.64 -10.40 31.22
C VAL A 162 -14.73 -10.60 30.14
N ILE A 163 -14.36 -10.56 28.86
CA ILE A 163 -15.29 -10.85 27.75
C ILE A 163 -15.85 -12.28 27.88
N LYS A 164 -15.01 -13.26 28.24
CA LYS A 164 -15.44 -14.65 28.47
C LYS A 164 -16.54 -14.71 29.53
N GLU A 165 -16.38 -14.02 30.65
CA GLU A 165 -17.38 -13.98 31.71
C GLU A 165 -18.72 -13.38 31.23
N ILE A 166 -18.68 -12.28 30.46
CA ILE A 166 -19.86 -11.66 29.85
C ILE A 166 -20.59 -12.66 28.93
N VAL A 167 -19.84 -13.40 28.10
CA VAL A 167 -20.39 -14.41 27.19
C VAL A 167 -20.97 -15.59 27.96
N GLU A 168 -20.28 -16.09 28.99
CA GLU A 168 -20.74 -17.20 29.83
C GLU A 168 -22.03 -16.86 30.56
N ASN A 169 -22.14 -15.65 31.11
CA ASN A 169 -23.34 -15.17 31.78
C ASN A 169 -24.52 -15.08 30.81
N TYR A 170 -24.32 -14.41 29.65
CA TYR A 170 -25.37 -14.30 28.63
C TYR A 170 -25.82 -15.67 28.11
N PHE A 171 -24.87 -16.56 27.84
CA PHE A 171 -25.13 -17.90 27.33
C PHE A 171 -25.88 -18.77 28.35
N ALA A 172 -25.52 -18.70 29.63
CA ALA A 172 -26.20 -19.42 30.70
C ALA A 172 -27.67 -18.98 30.82
N ASP A 173 -27.94 -17.68 30.74
CA ASP A 173 -29.30 -17.14 30.79
C ASP A 173 -30.12 -17.52 29.55
N MET A 174 -29.50 -17.48 28.36
CA MET A 174 -30.08 -17.99 27.12
C MET A 174 -30.50 -19.47 27.25
N LYS A 175 -29.58 -20.33 27.71
CA LYS A 175 -29.82 -21.77 27.88
C LYS A 175 -30.97 -22.02 28.86
N ARG A 176 -31.03 -21.25 29.96
CA ARG A 176 -32.09 -21.34 30.96
C ARG A 176 -33.43 -20.91 30.37
N ALA A 177 -33.48 -19.78 29.67
CA ALA A 177 -34.68 -19.26 29.03
C ALA A 177 -35.24 -20.25 28.00
N ILE A 178 -34.40 -20.78 27.11
CA ILE A 178 -34.80 -21.77 26.11
C ILE A 178 -35.31 -23.05 26.79
N LYS A 179 -34.58 -23.59 27.76
CA LYS A 179 -34.97 -24.84 28.44
C LYS A 179 -36.29 -24.72 29.21
N GLN A 180 -36.54 -23.58 29.85
CA GLN A 180 -37.79 -23.35 30.58
C GLN A 180 -39.01 -23.18 29.67
N ASN A 181 -38.79 -22.73 28.43
CA ASN A 181 -39.85 -22.38 27.50
C ASN A 181 -40.01 -23.33 26.32
N CYS A 182 -39.18 -24.37 26.19
CA CYS A 182 -39.18 -25.28 25.03
C CYS A 182 -40.48 -26.07 24.83
N ARG A 183 -41.38 -26.09 25.83
CA ARG A 183 -42.70 -26.73 25.76
C ARG A 183 -43.87 -25.72 25.84
N CYS A 184 -43.57 -24.43 25.91
CA CYS A 184 -44.56 -23.37 25.92
C CYS A 184 -45.04 -23.07 24.49
N LYS A 185 -46.23 -22.46 24.37
CA LYS A 185 -46.70 -21.95 23.07
C LYS A 185 -45.92 -20.69 22.70
N LYS A 186 -45.87 -20.38 21.41
CA LYS A 186 -45.12 -19.23 20.85
C LYS A 186 -45.52 -17.92 21.51
N GLU A 187 -46.82 -17.71 21.73
CA GLU A 187 -47.35 -16.47 22.34
C GLU A 187 -46.86 -16.26 23.78
N ASP A 188 -46.55 -17.34 24.49
CA ASP A 188 -46.10 -17.29 25.88
C ASP A 188 -44.60 -17.08 25.97
N TYR A 189 -43.82 -17.85 25.20
CA TYR A 189 -42.36 -17.75 25.27
C TYR A 189 -41.81 -16.48 24.61
N MET A 190 -42.54 -15.88 23.66
CA MET A 190 -42.14 -14.59 23.06
C MET A 190 -42.21 -13.42 24.05
N ARG A 191 -42.87 -13.58 25.21
CA ARG A 191 -42.84 -12.57 26.28
C ARG A 191 -41.49 -12.51 26.99
N ASN A 192 -40.68 -13.55 26.86
CA ASN A 192 -39.33 -13.57 27.38
C ASN A 192 -38.43 -12.72 26.45
N SER A 193 -37.89 -11.61 26.96
CA SER A 193 -37.08 -10.66 26.17
C SER A 193 -35.89 -11.30 25.48
N LEU A 194 -35.28 -12.29 26.14
CA LEU A 194 -34.16 -13.06 25.66
C LEU A 194 -34.56 -13.91 24.43
N ILE A 195 -35.71 -14.60 24.49
CA ILE A 195 -36.22 -15.38 23.34
C ILE A 195 -36.71 -14.45 22.22
N SER A 196 -37.32 -13.31 22.54
CA SER A 196 -37.69 -12.30 21.54
C SER A 196 -36.47 -11.80 20.77
N ALA A 197 -35.38 -11.46 21.46
CA ALA A 197 -34.14 -11.04 20.83
C ALA A 197 -33.53 -12.13 19.94
N LEU A 198 -33.64 -13.41 20.35
CA LEU A 198 -33.22 -14.54 19.53
C LEU A 198 -34.09 -14.71 18.27
N TYR A 199 -35.40 -14.48 18.38
CA TYR A 199 -36.32 -14.47 17.24
C TYR A 199 -36.03 -13.35 16.25
N GLU A 200 -35.82 -12.12 16.75
CA GLU A 200 -35.40 -10.99 15.93
C GLU A 200 -34.10 -11.28 15.18
N SER A 201 -33.15 -11.96 15.85
CA SER A 201 -31.90 -12.39 15.21
C SER A 201 -32.13 -13.41 14.10
N TYR A 202 -33.09 -14.33 14.26
CA TYR A 202 -33.50 -15.30 13.24
C TYR A 202 -34.16 -14.61 12.04
N GLU A 203 -35.10 -13.70 12.29
CA GLU A 203 -35.81 -12.97 11.23
C GLU A 203 -34.83 -12.16 10.38
N LEU A 204 -33.87 -11.50 11.02
CA LEU A 204 -32.90 -10.67 10.32
C LEU A 204 -31.91 -11.47 9.46
N GLU A 205 -31.49 -12.65 9.92
CA GLU A 205 -30.33 -13.35 9.34
C GLU A 205 -30.70 -14.61 8.55
N TYR A 206 -31.83 -15.24 8.88
CA TYR A 206 -32.15 -16.60 8.46
C TYR A 206 -33.59 -16.84 7.97
N ALA A 207 -34.54 -15.91 8.15
CA ALA A 207 -35.92 -16.10 7.66
C ALA A 207 -35.99 -16.36 6.15
N ASP A 208 -35.18 -15.64 5.37
CA ASP A 208 -35.06 -15.81 3.92
C ASP A 208 -33.97 -16.82 3.51
N ASN A 209 -33.33 -17.49 4.47
CA ASN A 209 -32.26 -18.43 4.14
C ASN A 209 -32.85 -19.70 3.50
N ASN A 210 -32.47 -19.91 2.24
CA ASN A 210 -32.86 -21.06 1.45
C ASN A 210 -31.61 -21.82 0.99
N TRP A 211 -31.51 -23.10 1.36
CA TRP A 211 -30.49 -24.00 0.86
C TRP A 211 -31.15 -25.13 0.05
N PHE A 212 -30.83 -25.21 -1.24
CA PHE A 212 -31.36 -26.24 -2.15
C PHE A 212 -32.89 -26.39 -2.13
N GLY A 213 -33.63 -25.28 -2.01
CA GLY A 213 -35.09 -25.26 -1.94
C GLY A 213 -35.68 -25.56 -0.56
N LYS A 214 -34.84 -25.72 0.47
CA LYS A 214 -35.26 -25.97 1.86
C LYS A 214 -35.02 -24.72 2.71
N THR A 215 -35.90 -24.51 3.67
CA THR A 215 -35.78 -23.47 4.70
C THR A 215 -36.03 -24.12 6.07
N ALA A 216 -35.43 -23.57 7.13
CA ALA A 216 -35.71 -24.00 8.50
C ALA A 216 -36.68 -22.97 9.07
N THR A 217 -37.90 -23.38 9.41
CA THR A 217 -38.84 -22.47 10.05
C THR A 217 -38.41 -22.17 11.48
N TRP A 218 -38.82 -21.02 12.01
CA TRP A 218 -38.56 -20.66 13.41
C TRP A 218 -38.94 -21.79 14.37
N ASP A 219 -40.10 -22.42 14.19
CA ASP A 219 -40.57 -23.46 15.11
C ASP A 219 -39.64 -24.69 15.09
N GLN A 220 -39.14 -25.09 13.91
CA GLN A 220 -38.16 -26.18 13.79
C GLN A 220 -36.83 -25.82 14.45
N VAL A 221 -36.36 -24.58 14.25
CA VAL A 221 -35.12 -24.09 14.86
C VAL A 221 -35.26 -24.04 16.37
N PHE A 222 -36.36 -23.49 16.88
CA PHE A 222 -36.62 -23.32 18.30
C PHE A 222 -36.77 -24.67 19.03
N GLU A 223 -37.42 -25.65 18.41
CA GLU A 223 -37.49 -27.02 18.94
C GLU A 223 -36.11 -27.69 19.01
N ARG A 224 -35.22 -27.40 18.05
CA ARG A 224 -33.87 -27.98 17.98
C ARG A 224 -32.85 -27.30 18.92
N LEU A 225 -33.05 -26.02 19.24
CA LEU A 225 -32.11 -25.21 20.03
C LEU A 225 -31.62 -25.86 21.33
N PRO A 226 -32.46 -26.48 22.20
CA PRO A 226 -32.01 -27.04 23.46
C PRO A 226 -30.87 -28.06 23.31
N GLU A 227 -30.93 -28.91 22.27
CA GLU A 227 -29.87 -29.87 21.98
C GLU A 227 -28.73 -29.23 21.18
N ALA A 228 -29.06 -28.31 20.27
CA ALA A 228 -28.08 -27.62 19.42
C ALA A 228 -27.05 -26.78 20.21
N ILE A 229 -27.43 -26.25 21.37
CA ILE A 229 -26.56 -25.39 22.17
C ILE A 229 -26.01 -26.09 23.42
N LYS A 230 -26.39 -27.34 23.68
CA LYS A 230 -26.12 -28.03 24.95
C LYS A 230 -24.62 -28.09 25.29
N ASP A 231 -23.81 -28.40 24.29
CA ASP A 231 -22.37 -28.72 24.42
C ASP A 231 -21.48 -27.66 23.75
N ILE A 232 -21.93 -26.40 23.72
CA ILE A 232 -21.08 -25.28 23.28
C ILE A 232 -20.04 -24.97 24.35
N GLU A 233 -18.76 -25.03 23.99
CA GLU A 233 -17.64 -24.63 24.82
C GLU A 233 -17.31 -23.15 24.62
N ILE A 234 -16.98 -22.44 25.70
CA ILE A 234 -16.51 -21.04 25.63
C ILE A 234 -15.07 -21.01 26.12
N ALA A 235 -14.14 -20.73 25.20
CA ALA A 235 -12.71 -20.87 25.45
C ALA A 235 -11.94 -19.60 25.10
N VAL A 236 -11.03 -19.18 26.00
CA VAL A 236 -10.02 -18.17 25.69
C VAL A 236 -8.80 -18.88 25.11
N VAL A 237 -8.45 -18.54 23.87
CA VAL A 237 -7.31 -19.14 23.17
C VAL A 237 -6.17 -18.12 23.11
N ASN A 238 -5.10 -18.42 23.85
CA ASN A 238 -3.91 -17.58 23.94
C ASN A 238 -2.62 -18.37 23.65
N SER A 239 -1.50 -17.66 23.52
CA SER A 239 -0.20 -18.22 23.15
C SER A 239 0.56 -18.84 24.33
N SER A 240 -0.04 -18.92 25.52
CA SER A 240 0.61 -19.53 26.70
C SER A 240 0.62 -21.05 26.61
N ARG A 241 1.58 -21.69 27.30
CA ARG A 241 1.67 -23.17 27.37
C ARG A 241 0.46 -23.83 28.05
N ASN A 242 -0.28 -23.08 28.85
CA ASN A 242 -1.46 -23.54 29.58
C ASN A 242 -2.78 -23.14 28.88
N SER A 243 -2.73 -22.73 27.61
CA SER A 243 -3.93 -22.35 26.89
C SER A 243 -4.83 -23.55 26.59
N ASN A 244 -6.15 -23.33 26.63
CA ASN A 244 -7.13 -24.29 26.15
C ASN A 244 -6.95 -24.44 24.63
N LYS A 245 -6.08 -25.37 24.21
CA LYS A 245 -5.96 -25.75 22.81
C LYS A 245 -7.23 -26.49 22.41
N LEU A 246 -7.85 -26.06 21.31
CA LEU A 246 -8.99 -26.74 20.72
C LEU A 246 -8.52 -28.11 20.22
N ASP A 247 -9.07 -29.17 20.80
CA ASP A 247 -8.70 -30.55 20.50
C ASP A 247 -9.79 -31.23 19.69
N TYR A 248 -9.76 -31.00 18.37
CA TYR A 248 -10.75 -31.55 17.44
C TYR A 248 -10.80 -33.08 17.45
N SER A 249 -9.68 -33.76 17.75
CA SER A 249 -9.57 -35.22 17.75
C SER A 249 -10.51 -35.90 18.76
N LYS A 250 -10.80 -35.23 19.87
CA LYS A 250 -11.74 -35.73 20.89
C LYS A 250 -13.20 -35.64 20.47
N HIS A 251 -13.49 -34.88 19.42
CA HIS A 251 -14.84 -34.60 18.95
C HIS A 251 -15.08 -35.05 17.51
N GLU A 252 -14.30 -36.02 17.00
CA GLU A 252 -14.50 -36.60 15.67
C GLU A 252 -15.88 -37.24 15.50
N ARG A 253 -16.46 -37.76 16.60
CA ARG A 253 -17.78 -38.40 16.57
C ARG A 253 -18.94 -37.45 16.64
N ASP A 254 -18.86 -36.36 17.41
CA ASP A 254 -20.02 -35.52 17.74
C ASP A 254 -19.91 -34.08 17.22
N GLY A 255 -18.72 -33.67 16.76
CA GLY A 255 -18.42 -32.33 16.28
C GLY A 255 -18.28 -31.31 17.42
N LEU A 256 -17.08 -30.73 17.58
CA LEU A 256 -16.84 -29.63 18.51
C LEU A 256 -17.65 -28.38 18.16
N ARG A 257 -18.37 -27.83 19.14
CA ARG A 257 -19.08 -26.55 19.07
C ARG A 257 -18.42 -25.56 20.03
N VAL A 258 -17.88 -24.45 19.52
CA VAL A 258 -17.04 -23.57 20.35
C VAL A 258 -17.18 -22.08 20.03
N ILE A 259 -17.22 -21.26 21.07
CA ILE A 259 -16.99 -19.81 21.02
C ILE A 259 -15.56 -19.55 21.47
N ALA A 260 -14.69 -19.25 20.50
CA ALA A 260 -13.28 -18.95 20.73
C ALA A 260 -13.07 -17.44 20.89
N ILE A 261 -12.54 -17.02 22.04
CA ILE A 261 -12.23 -15.64 22.37
C ILE A 261 -10.71 -15.48 22.38
N GLY A 262 -10.18 -14.52 21.61
CA GLY A 262 -8.73 -14.32 21.61
C GLY A 262 -8.22 -13.25 20.66
N GLY A 263 -6.91 -13.03 20.75
CA GLY A 263 -6.20 -11.97 20.04
C GLY A 263 -5.31 -12.50 18.91
N LEU A 264 -4.00 -12.32 19.06
CA LEU A 264 -2.98 -12.75 18.08
C LEU A 264 -2.75 -14.27 18.07
N ALA A 265 -3.04 -14.97 19.15
CA ALA A 265 -2.85 -16.43 19.21
C ALA A 265 -3.85 -17.19 18.33
N LEU A 266 -5.05 -16.61 18.10
CA LEU A 266 -6.04 -17.15 17.17
C LEU A 266 -5.71 -16.87 15.70
N SER A 267 -4.74 -15.98 15.43
CA SER A 267 -4.42 -15.55 14.07
C SER A 267 -3.30 -16.33 13.39
N ARG A 268 -2.51 -17.15 14.11
CA ARG A 268 -1.43 -17.97 13.51
C ARG A 268 -1.45 -19.41 13.99
N GLY A 269 -1.29 -20.38 13.08
CA GLY A 269 -1.11 -21.80 13.41
C GLY A 269 -2.30 -22.55 14.03
N LEU A 270 -3.45 -21.91 14.23
CA LEU A 270 -4.68 -22.55 14.69
C LEU A 270 -5.78 -22.51 13.62
N THR A 271 -6.28 -23.68 13.25
CA THR A 271 -7.44 -23.85 12.37
C THR A 271 -8.72 -23.79 13.20
N LEU A 272 -9.64 -22.89 12.86
CA LEU A 272 -11.00 -22.87 13.41
C LEU A 272 -11.95 -23.57 12.45
N GLU A 273 -12.14 -24.87 12.65
CA GLU A 273 -13.04 -25.65 11.81
C GLU A 273 -14.50 -25.23 12.01
N GLY A 274 -15.26 -25.21 10.90
CA GLY A 274 -16.68 -24.90 10.96
C GLY A 274 -17.03 -23.47 11.36
N LEU A 275 -16.14 -22.49 11.10
CA LEU A 275 -16.36 -21.09 11.49
C LEU A 275 -17.62 -20.50 10.87
N CYS A 276 -18.64 -20.25 11.69
CA CYS A 276 -19.93 -19.70 11.30
C CYS A 276 -20.01 -18.19 11.58
N VAL A 277 -19.53 -17.72 12.73
CA VAL A 277 -19.67 -16.32 13.13
C VAL A 277 -18.30 -15.74 13.51
N SER A 278 -17.98 -14.55 13.02
CA SER A 278 -16.78 -13.81 13.40
C SER A 278 -17.17 -12.41 13.86
N TYR A 279 -16.85 -12.05 15.11
CA TYR A 279 -17.02 -10.71 15.64
C TYR A 279 -15.68 -10.03 15.81
N PHE A 280 -15.41 -9.02 14.97
CA PHE A 280 -14.11 -8.36 14.88
C PHE A 280 -14.22 -6.87 15.17
N TYR A 281 -13.76 -6.46 16.35
CA TYR A 281 -13.73 -5.07 16.79
C TYR A 281 -12.32 -4.73 17.28
N ARG A 282 -11.41 -4.37 16.36
CA ARG A 282 -10.01 -4.13 16.71
C ARG A 282 -9.33 -3.16 15.77
N ASN A 283 -8.50 -2.29 16.33
CA ASN A 283 -7.52 -1.52 15.56
C ASN A 283 -6.24 -2.36 15.38
N THR A 284 -5.87 -2.67 14.15
CA THR A 284 -4.63 -3.39 13.82
C THR A 284 -3.76 -2.53 12.93
N ALA A 285 -2.45 -2.71 12.98
CA ALA A 285 -1.49 -1.77 12.40
C ALA A 285 -0.91 -2.21 11.04
N THR A 286 -1.04 -3.49 10.65
CA THR A 286 -0.34 -4.03 9.47
C THR A 286 -1.16 -5.01 8.63
N PHE A 287 -0.89 -5.04 7.31
CA PHE A 287 -1.61 -5.89 6.34
C PHE A 287 -1.46 -7.38 6.63
N ASP A 288 -0.23 -7.82 6.93
CA ASP A 288 0.10 -9.21 7.25
C ASP A 288 -0.74 -9.74 8.43
N VAL A 289 -0.81 -8.99 9.52
CA VAL A 289 -1.59 -9.34 10.71
C VAL A 289 -3.07 -9.37 10.38
N LEU A 290 -3.60 -8.36 9.69
CA LEU A 290 -5.03 -8.31 9.40
C LEU A 290 -5.46 -9.51 8.53
N MET A 291 -4.69 -9.85 7.48
CA MET A 291 -5.01 -10.99 6.61
C MET A 291 -4.94 -12.34 7.35
N GLN A 292 -3.95 -12.51 8.23
CA GLN A 292 -3.84 -13.70 9.06
C GLN A 292 -4.99 -13.83 10.07
N MET A 293 -5.51 -12.69 10.55
CA MET A 293 -6.66 -12.64 11.44
C MET A 293 -7.99 -12.96 10.74
N GLY A 294 -8.06 -12.82 9.41
CA GLY A 294 -9.22 -13.14 8.58
C GLY A 294 -9.49 -14.65 8.47
N ARG A 295 -9.72 -15.33 9.60
CA ARG A 295 -10.03 -16.78 9.66
C ARG A 295 -11.35 -17.16 8.97
N TRP A 296 -12.16 -16.16 8.62
CA TRP A 296 -13.32 -16.38 7.78
C TRP A 296 -12.98 -16.72 6.33
N PHE A 297 -11.75 -16.47 5.87
CA PHE A 297 -11.27 -16.98 4.59
C PHE A 297 -11.01 -18.48 4.65
N GLY A 298 -11.62 -19.25 3.76
CA GLY A 298 -11.52 -20.70 3.81
C GLY A 298 -12.55 -21.43 2.96
N TYR A 299 -12.44 -22.76 2.97
CA TYR A 299 -13.45 -23.64 2.39
C TYR A 299 -14.70 -23.67 3.27
N ARG A 300 -15.88 -23.57 2.64
CA ARG A 300 -17.19 -23.54 3.31
C ARG A 300 -18.22 -24.37 2.54
N ASP A 301 -17.81 -25.57 2.19
CA ASP A 301 -18.65 -26.49 1.44
C ASP A 301 -19.95 -26.71 2.21
N ASP A 302 -21.08 -26.47 1.55
CA ASP A 302 -22.43 -26.64 2.09
C ASP A 302 -22.84 -25.74 3.28
N TYR A 303 -22.09 -24.72 3.69
CA TYR A 303 -22.54 -23.79 4.74
C TYR A 303 -22.07 -22.34 4.59
N GLY A 304 -21.51 -21.96 3.44
CA GLY A 304 -20.98 -20.60 3.21
C GLY A 304 -22.01 -19.47 3.42
N ASP A 305 -23.30 -19.73 3.23
CA ASP A 305 -24.40 -18.79 3.49
C ASP A 305 -24.60 -18.48 4.99
N MET A 306 -24.22 -19.42 5.86
CA MET A 306 -24.28 -19.30 7.32
C MET A 306 -23.15 -18.44 7.89
N CYS A 307 -22.11 -18.17 7.11
CA CYS A 307 -20.96 -17.42 7.58
C CYS A 307 -21.32 -15.94 7.78
N LYS A 308 -21.31 -15.42 9.01
CA LYS A 308 -21.56 -14.01 9.33
C LYS A 308 -20.29 -13.36 9.88
N ILE A 309 -19.88 -12.24 9.29
CA ILE A 309 -18.65 -11.53 9.62
C ILE A 309 -19.01 -10.10 10.06
N TYR A 310 -18.93 -9.84 11.36
CA TYR A 310 -19.17 -8.52 11.95
C TYR A 310 -17.87 -7.73 11.99
N LEU A 311 -17.84 -6.62 11.25
CA LEU A 311 -16.70 -5.73 11.12
C LEU A 311 -17.11 -4.29 11.38
N THR A 312 -16.16 -3.47 11.81
CA THR A 312 -16.31 -2.01 11.72
C THR A 312 -16.13 -1.54 10.27
N ASP A 313 -16.67 -0.36 9.92
CA ASP A 313 -16.50 0.24 8.59
C ASP A 313 -15.01 0.42 8.24
N PHE A 314 -14.18 0.85 9.19
CA PHE A 314 -12.73 0.97 8.96
C PHE A 314 -12.07 -0.39 8.68
N SER A 315 -12.42 -1.45 9.42
CA SER A 315 -11.85 -2.80 9.20
C SER A 315 -12.23 -3.32 7.82
N TYR A 316 -13.48 -3.11 7.42
CA TYR A 316 -13.97 -3.46 6.08
C TYR A 316 -13.16 -2.77 4.98
N ARG A 317 -12.92 -1.46 5.10
CA ARG A 317 -12.08 -0.70 4.14
C ARG A 317 -10.64 -1.22 4.10
N TYR A 318 -10.07 -1.57 5.24
CA TYR A 318 -8.74 -2.15 5.30
C TYR A 318 -8.66 -3.51 4.59
N TYR A 319 -9.61 -4.43 4.84
CA TYR A 319 -9.63 -5.70 4.11
C TYR A 319 -9.76 -5.49 2.60
N ARG A 320 -10.57 -4.54 2.13
CA ARG A 320 -10.65 -4.18 0.70
C ARG A 320 -9.28 -3.71 0.16
N GLU A 321 -8.65 -2.74 0.81
CA GLU A 321 -7.36 -2.19 0.34
C GLU A 321 -6.25 -3.24 0.31
N ILE A 322 -6.19 -4.11 1.31
CA ILE A 322 -5.20 -5.19 1.37
C ILE A 322 -5.46 -6.20 0.26
N SER A 323 -6.71 -6.57 0.03
CA SER A 323 -7.07 -7.55 -1.01
C SER A 323 -6.68 -7.04 -2.39
N GLN A 324 -6.95 -5.77 -2.69
CA GLN A 324 -6.48 -5.13 -3.93
C GLN A 324 -4.95 -5.17 -4.05
N SER A 325 -4.24 -4.96 -2.94
CA SER A 325 -2.78 -4.98 -2.92
C SER A 325 -2.22 -6.39 -3.13
N ILE A 326 -2.87 -7.42 -2.58
CA ILE A 326 -2.55 -8.83 -2.83
C ILE A 326 -2.83 -9.20 -4.28
N ASP A 327 -3.98 -8.83 -4.83
CA ASP A 327 -4.33 -9.16 -6.21
C ASP A 327 -3.38 -8.50 -7.21
N GLN A 328 -2.97 -7.26 -6.95
CA GLN A 328 -1.94 -6.59 -7.74
C GLN A 328 -0.59 -7.31 -7.63
N LEU A 329 -0.17 -7.70 -6.44
CA LEU A 329 1.07 -8.48 -6.25
C LEU A 329 1.01 -9.83 -6.98
N LYS A 330 -0.12 -10.55 -6.89
CA LYS A 330 -0.34 -11.80 -7.62
C LYS A 330 -0.30 -11.59 -9.13
N LYS A 331 -0.86 -10.48 -9.63
CA LYS A 331 -0.77 -10.11 -11.04
C LYS A 331 0.68 -9.90 -11.45
N ASP A 332 1.45 -9.13 -10.69
CA ASP A 332 2.87 -8.86 -10.98
C ASP A 332 3.69 -10.17 -10.98
N ILE A 333 3.43 -11.10 -10.04
CA ILE A 333 4.06 -12.43 -9.99
C ILE A 333 3.69 -13.27 -11.23
N ARG A 334 2.43 -13.26 -11.67
CA ARG A 334 2.00 -13.98 -12.87
C ARG A 334 2.63 -13.42 -14.13
N THR A 335 2.69 -12.09 -14.27
CA THR A 335 3.37 -11.43 -15.38
C THR A 335 4.85 -11.78 -15.41
N MET A 336 5.54 -11.71 -14.27
CA MET A 336 6.93 -12.12 -14.14
C MET A 336 7.16 -13.58 -14.58
N GLY A 337 6.32 -14.50 -14.10
CA GLY A 337 6.38 -15.92 -14.47
C GLY A 337 6.14 -16.16 -15.96
N ALA A 338 5.18 -15.47 -16.56
CA ALA A 338 4.89 -15.55 -18.00
C ALA A 338 6.07 -15.06 -18.86
N GLN A 339 6.87 -14.11 -18.35
CA GLN A 339 8.10 -13.61 -18.98
C GLN A 339 9.33 -14.50 -18.74
N GLY A 340 9.20 -15.58 -17.96
CA GLY A 340 10.33 -16.42 -17.56
C GLY A 340 11.39 -15.68 -16.73
N LYS A 341 11.04 -14.53 -16.13
CA LYS A 341 11.97 -13.72 -15.33
C LYS A 341 12.04 -14.21 -13.88
N ARG A 342 13.22 -14.08 -13.29
CA ARG A 342 13.42 -14.35 -11.86
C ARG A 342 13.06 -13.12 -11.02
N PRO A 343 12.65 -13.30 -9.75
CA PRO A 343 12.40 -12.19 -8.82
C PRO A 343 13.53 -11.16 -8.71
N GLU A 344 14.79 -11.61 -8.77
CA GLU A 344 15.97 -10.72 -8.73
C GLU A 344 16.09 -9.83 -9.99
N ASP A 345 15.62 -10.33 -11.14
CA ASP A 345 15.70 -9.69 -12.45
C ASP A 345 14.48 -8.81 -12.71
N TYR A 346 13.31 -9.20 -12.22
CA TYR A 346 12.05 -8.47 -12.37
C TYR A 346 11.88 -7.35 -11.33
N GLY A 347 12.29 -7.60 -10.08
CA GLY A 347 11.97 -6.73 -8.95
C GLY A 347 10.49 -6.78 -8.58
N ILE A 348 10.15 -6.58 -7.31
CA ILE A 348 8.77 -6.74 -6.83
C ILE A 348 8.30 -5.45 -6.18
N ARG A 349 7.04 -5.11 -6.44
CA ARG A 349 6.34 -3.98 -5.82
C ARG A 349 5.08 -4.46 -5.12
N VAL A 350 4.74 -3.81 -4.01
CA VAL A 350 3.51 -4.07 -3.27
C VAL A 350 2.78 -2.74 -3.15
N ARG A 351 1.52 -2.71 -3.60
CA ARG A 351 0.66 -1.53 -3.48
C ARG A 351 0.41 -1.20 -2.00
N ASN A 352 0.43 0.08 -1.65
CA ASN A 352 -0.01 0.58 -0.35
C ASN A 352 -0.50 2.02 -0.45
N ASN A 353 -1.81 2.21 -0.61
CA ASN A 353 -2.42 3.54 -0.57
C ASN A 353 -2.92 3.93 0.82
N SER A 354 -2.68 3.11 1.85
CA SER A 354 -3.05 3.46 3.23
C SER A 354 -1.96 4.29 3.88
N SER A 355 -2.30 5.51 4.34
CA SER A 355 -1.40 6.34 5.15
C SER A 355 -1.29 5.85 6.60
N GLU A 356 -2.28 5.10 7.08
CA GLU A 356 -2.40 4.68 8.49
C GLU A 356 -1.85 3.27 8.74
N MET A 357 -1.77 2.42 7.72
CA MET A 357 -1.48 0.99 7.86
C MET A 357 -0.21 0.59 7.12
N GLY A 358 0.71 -0.06 7.82
CA GLY A 358 1.93 -0.61 7.22
C GLY A 358 1.66 -1.92 6.48
N ILE A 359 2.52 -2.29 5.53
CA ILE A 359 2.40 -3.59 4.83
C ILE A 359 2.76 -4.75 5.77
N THR A 360 3.89 -4.64 6.46
CA THR A 360 4.31 -5.58 7.51
C THR A 360 4.98 -4.78 8.64
N ALA A 361 5.47 -5.47 9.66
CA ALA A 361 6.12 -4.86 10.81
C ALA A 361 7.30 -3.97 10.39
N ALA A 362 7.47 -2.81 11.04
CA ALA A 362 8.46 -1.80 10.65
C ALA A 362 9.90 -2.33 10.60
N ASN A 363 10.26 -3.27 11.49
CA ASN A 363 11.56 -3.94 11.50
C ASN A 363 11.80 -4.84 10.27
N LYS A 364 10.75 -5.29 9.57
CA LYS A 364 10.82 -6.06 8.32
C LYS A 364 10.82 -5.19 7.06
N MET A 365 10.57 -3.89 7.19
CA MET A 365 10.48 -2.92 6.09
C MET A 365 11.79 -2.15 5.84
N ARG A 366 12.88 -2.48 6.54
CA ARG A 366 14.14 -1.71 6.50
C ARG A 366 14.76 -1.61 5.10
N ASN A 367 14.61 -2.67 4.31
CA ASN A 367 15.12 -2.74 2.94
C ASN A 367 14.04 -2.36 1.90
N THR A 368 13.19 -1.40 2.23
CA THR A 368 12.14 -0.93 1.33
C THR A 368 12.26 0.54 0.95
N LYS A 369 11.70 0.91 -0.20
CA LYS A 369 11.60 2.28 -0.69
C LYS A 369 10.16 2.54 -1.13
N ALA A 370 9.61 3.69 -0.79
CA ALA A 370 8.33 4.13 -1.33
C ALA A 370 8.52 4.63 -2.77
N LYS A 371 7.59 4.29 -3.64
CA LYS A 371 7.55 4.74 -5.03
C LYS A 371 6.13 5.09 -5.41
N ILE A 372 5.99 6.10 -6.26
CA ILE A 372 4.71 6.57 -6.76
C ILE A 372 4.60 6.13 -8.22
N ASP A 373 3.53 5.42 -8.55
CA ASP A 373 3.16 5.03 -9.91
C ASP A 373 1.99 5.90 -10.36
N ARG A 374 2.21 6.74 -11.37
CA ARG A 374 1.16 7.64 -11.90
C ARG A 374 0.54 7.03 -13.13
N LYS A 375 -0.77 6.82 -13.10
CA LYS A 375 -1.53 6.37 -14.28
C LYS A 375 -1.79 7.52 -15.26
N SER A 376 -1.87 8.73 -14.72
CA SER A 376 -2.09 9.97 -15.47
C SER A 376 -1.21 11.08 -14.91
N PHE A 377 -0.73 11.94 -15.81
CA PHE A 377 0.03 13.13 -15.48
C PHE A 377 -0.78 14.43 -15.68
N TYR A 378 -1.98 14.34 -16.26
CA TYR A 378 -2.86 15.49 -16.52
C TYR A 378 -3.18 16.29 -15.24
N GLY A 379 -3.26 17.61 -15.36
CA GLY A 379 -3.50 18.54 -14.27
C GLY A 379 -2.37 18.67 -13.24
N SER A 380 -1.20 18.09 -13.52
CA SER A 380 -0.05 18.08 -12.62
C SER A 380 1.19 18.69 -13.27
N VAL A 381 2.12 19.13 -12.44
CA VAL A 381 3.41 19.68 -12.87
C VAL A 381 4.51 19.02 -12.04
N PHE A 382 5.67 18.81 -12.63
CA PHE A 382 6.80 18.08 -12.06
C PHE A 382 8.10 18.81 -12.40
N GLU A 383 9.12 18.69 -11.56
CA GLU A 383 10.41 19.37 -11.75
C GLU A 383 11.58 18.55 -11.19
N THR A 384 12.80 18.98 -11.53
CA THR A 384 14.05 18.29 -11.16
C THR A 384 14.94 19.09 -10.18
N PRO A 385 14.50 19.39 -8.95
CA PRO A 385 15.27 20.18 -7.98
C PRO A 385 16.55 19.50 -7.46
N TYR A 386 16.71 18.20 -7.70
CA TYR A 386 17.91 17.44 -7.35
C TYR A 386 18.73 17.13 -8.60
N LEU A 387 19.89 17.76 -8.74
CA LEU A 387 20.80 17.57 -9.87
C LEU A 387 21.99 16.68 -9.48
N HIS A 388 22.59 16.01 -10.47
CA HIS A 388 23.79 15.21 -10.25
C HIS A 388 24.97 16.07 -9.79
N ARG A 389 25.72 15.57 -8.80
CA ARG A 389 27.04 16.13 -8.46
C ARG A 389 28.11 15.82 -9.51
N SER A 390 27.92 14.75 -10.29
CA SER A 390 28.81 14.37 -11.37
C SER A 390 28.70 15.37 -12.53
N LEU A 391 29.77 16.13 -12.75
CA LEU A 391 29.83 17.10 -13.85
C LEU A 391 29.82 16.43 -15.24
N SER A 392 30.11 15.14 -15.36
CA SER A 392 29.95 14.45 -16.66
C SER A 392 28.46 14.28 -17.01
N ALA A 393 27.65 13.80 -16.06
CA ALA A 393 26.20 13.66 -16.23
C ALA A 393 25.52 15.01 -16.49
N VAL A 394 25.98 16.07 -15.81
CA VAL A 394 25.51 17.43 -16.08
C VAL A 394 25.86 17.88 -17.50
N SER A 395 27.09 17.61 -17.96
CA SER A 395 27.52 17.96 -19.32
C SER A 395 26.70 17.23 -20.38
N GLU A 396 26.46 15.93 -20.21
CA GLU A 396 25.62 15.12 -21.12
C GLU A 396 24.21 15.71 -21.24
N ASN A 397 23.58 16.06 -20.11
CA ASN A 397 22.27 16.70 -20.12
C ASN A 397 22.28 18.05 -20.85
N ILE A 398 23.34 18.86 -20.67
CA ILE A 398 23.50 20.13 -21.39
C ILE A 398 23.59 19.88 -22.89
N ASP A 399 24.42 18.93 -23.33
CA ASP A 399 24.61 18.62 -24.74
C ASP A 399 23.31 18.14 -25.40
N HIS A 400 22.58 17.23 -24.75
CA HIS A 400 21.27 16.77 -25.22
C HIS A 400 20.24 17.90 -25.30
N THR A 401 20.23 18.80 -24.30
CA THR A 401 19.33 19.96 -24.28
C THR A 401 19.67 20.95 -25.38
N SER A 402 20.95 21.26 -25.57
CA SER A 402 21.40 22.15 -26.64
C SER A 402 21.09 21.57 -28.02
N ALA A 403 21.24 20.26 -28.23
CA ALA A 403 20.85 19.61 -29.47
C ALA A 403 19.34 19.74 -29.74
N PHE A 404 18.50 19.43 -28.73
CA PHE A 404 17.05 19.61 -28.82
C PHE A 404 16.64 21.04 -29.17
N LEU A 405 17.26 22.03 -28.53
CA LEU A 405 16.96 23.45 -28.77
C LEU A 405 17.37 23.93 -30.16
N ARG A 406 18.49 23.46 -30.73
CA ARG A 406 18.96 23.84 -32.08
C ARG A 406 18.00 23.46 -33.20
N GLU A 407 17.20 22.43 -32.97
CA GLU A 407 16.19 21.96 -33.92
C GLU A 407 14.84 22.71 -33.79
N LEU A 408 14.70 23.64 -32.83
CA LEU A 408 13.54 24.51 -32.76
C LEU A 408 13.69 25.65 -33.79
N THR A 409 12.59 25.98 -34.47
CA THR A 409 12.63 26.96 -35.57
C THR A 409 12.11 28.33 -35.13
N VAL A 410 12.56 29.39 -35.81
CA VAL A 410 12.05 30.75 -35.58
C VAL A 410 10.53 30.84 -35.79
N ALA A 411 9.98 30.06 -36.71
CA ALA A 411 8.54 30.01 -36.98
C ALA A 411 7.70 29.51 -35.78
N GLN A 412 8.31 28.76 -34.86
CA GLN A 412 7.65 28.26 -33.65
C GLN A 412 7.74 29.24 -32.48
N LYS A 413 8.54 30.30 -32.60
CA LYS A 413 8.80 31.24 -31.51
C LYS A 413 7.60 32.17 -31.28
N ASP A 414 7.23 32.35 -30.01
CA ASP A 414 6.24 33.34 -29.60
C ASP A 414 6.94 34.54 -28.93
N ASP A 415 7.05 35.63 -29.68
CA ASP A 415 7.68 36.87 -29.21
C ASP A 415 6.83 37.68 -28.23
N SER A 416 5.57 37.28 -27.97
CA SER A 416 4.71 37.94 -26.98
C SER A 416 5.04 37.54 -25.53
N VAL A 417 5.83 36.49 -25.34
CA VAL A 417 6.27 36.02 -24.03
C VAL A 417 7.65 36.59 -23.72
N GLN A 418 7.85 37.06 -22.48
CA GLN A 418 9.10 37.68 -22.04
C GLN A 418 10.32 36.77 -22.21
N HIS A 419 10.14 35.48 -21.94
CA HIS A 419 11.19 34.46 -22.05
C HIS A 419 11.09 33.75 -23.41
N PRO A 420 12.19 33.18 -23.93
CA PRO A 420 12.13 32.35 -25.13
C PRO A 420 11.08 31.25 -24.99
N TYR A 421 10.06 31.32 -25.84
CA TYR A 421 8.89 30.47 -25.80
C TYR A 421 8.61 29.93 -27.19
N PHE A 422 8.39 28.62 -27.30
CA PHE A 422 8.14 27.95 -28.57
C PHE A 422 6.84 27.16 -28.51
N ARG A 423 5.97 27.35 -29.50
CA ARG A 423 4.64 26.73 -29.56
C ARG A 423 4.62 25.48 -30.43
N ASP A 424 3.67 24.61 -30.10
CA ASP A 424 3.24 23.48 -30.94
C ASP A 424 4.36 22.46 -31.29
N ILE A 425 5.31 22.29 -30.36
CA ILE A 425 6.33 21.25 -30.45
C ILE A 425 5.67 19.88 -30.31
N SER A 426 6.03 18.94 -31.19
CA SER A 426 5.47 17.59 -31.15
C SER A 426 5.89 16.84 -29.88
N ALA A 427 4.95 16.14 -29.24
CA ALA A 427 5.22 15.25 -28.11
C ALA A 427 6.37 14.26 -28.37
N ARG A 428 6.52 13.77 -29.61
CA ARG A 428 7.62 12.88 -30.02
C ARG A 428 9.00 13.47 -29.71
N ARG A 429 9.23 14.76 -29.94
CA ARG A 429 10.53 15.41 -29.72
C ARG A 429 10.83 15.57 -28.23
N VAL A 430 9.81 15.90 -27.42
CA VAL A 430 9.96 15.96 -25.96
C VAL A 430 10.23 14.57 -25.39
N PHE A 431 9.55 13.55 -25.92
CA PHE A 431 9.80 12.15 -25.57
C PHE A 431 11.23 11.72 -25.88
N GLU A 432 11.73 11.99 -27.09
CA GLU A 432 13.12 11.67 -27.50
C GLU A 432 14.15 12.36 -26.58
N LEU A 433 13.91 13.61 -26.18
CA LEU A 433 14.74 14.29 -25.18
C LEU A 433 14.69 13.57 -23.83
N LEU A 434 13.49 13.31 -23.28
CA LEU A 434 13.34 12.68 -21.96
C LEU A 434 13.98 11.28 -21.88
N GLN A 435 14.06 10.55 -22.99
CA GLN A 435 14.72 9.24 -23.05
C GLN A 435 16.24 9.31 -22.84
N VAL A 436 16.89 10.39 -23.28
CA VAL A 436 18.35 10.53 -23.22
C VAL A 436 18.83 11.33 -22.01
N LEU A 437 17.92 12.03 -21.31
CA LEU A 437 18.27 12.77 -20.10
C LEU A 437 18.64 11.85 -18.94
N ASN A 438 19.79 12.12 -18.33
CA ASN A 438 20.26 11.51 -17.11
C ASN A 438 19.75 12.31 -15.89
N ILE A 439 18.52 11.99 -15.46
CA ILE A 439 17.87 12.65 -14.32
C ILE A 439 18.14 11.87 -13.02
N HIS A 440 18.57 12.58 -11.97
CA HIS A 440 18.87 11.95 -10.69
C HIS A 440 17.60 11.34 -10.08
N GLU A 441 17.70 10.13 -9.54
CA GLU A 441 16.57 9.37 -8.97
C GLU A 441 15.94 9.99 -7.70
N ALA A 442 16.55 11.06 -7.17
CA ALA A 442 16.01 11.83 -6.06
C ALA A 442 14.78 12.66 -6.49
N ASN A 443 14.61 12.89 -7.79
CA ASN A 443 13.42 13.53 -8.36
C ASN A 443 12.29 12.51 -8.53
N GLU A 444 11.78 11.93 -7.45
CA GLU A 444 10.80 10.82 -7.50
C GLU A 444 9.50 11.16 -8.23
N ASN A 445 9.13 12.44 -8.25
CA ASN A 445 7.95 12.94 -8.95
C ASN A 445 8.22 13.20 -10.46
N PHE A 446 9.48 13.23 -10.89
CA PHE A 446 9.91 13.39 -12.29
C PHE A 446 10.58 12.08 -12.75
N ASP A 447 9.83 10.98 -12.75
CA ASP A 447 10.31 9.69 -13.26
C ASP A 447 10.24 9.69 -14.80
N THR A 448 11.40 9.74 -15.45
CA THR A 448 11.49 9.80 -16.93
C THR A 448 10.88 8.59 -17.60
N LYS A 449 10.98 7.39 -17.01
CA LYS A 449 10.35 6.18 -17.58
C LYS A 449 8.83 6.30 -17.58
N GLN A 450 8.24 6.74 -16.47
CA GLN A 450 6.79 6.93 -16.38
C GLN A 450 6.29 8.06 -17.29
N LEU A 451 7.02 9.18 -17.35
CA LEU A 451 6.72 10.29 -18.26
C LEU A 451 6.78 9.85 -19.73
N CYS A 452 7.84 9.15 -20.14
CA CYS A 452 7.97 8.62 -21.49
C CYS A 452 6.83 7.65 -21.83
N ARG A 453 6.49 6.73 -20.91
CA ARG A 453 5.36 5.80 -21.09
C ARG A 453 4.03 6.54 -21.26
N PHE A 454 3.81 7.62 -20.53
CA PHE A 454 2.61 8.44 -20.66
C PHE A 454 2.57 9.21 -21.98
N ILE A 455 3.68 9.85 -22.37
CA ILE A 455 3.78 10.64 -23.61
C ILE A 455 3.67 9.74 -24.85
N ALA A 456 4.27 8.55 -24.84
CA ALA A 456 4.17 7.58 -25.93
C ALA A 456 2.72 7.18 -26.26
N LYS A 457 1.83 7.18 -25.26
CA LYS A 457 0.39 6.91 -25.44
C LYS A 457 -0.42 8.13 -25.92
N HIS A 458 0.20 9.31 -25.94
CA HIS A 458 -0.44 10.58 -26.26
C HIS A 458 0.43 11.40 -27.24
N LEU A 459 0.99 10.76 -28.27
CA LEU A 459 1.87 11.41 -29.24
C LEU A 459 1.16 12.50 -30.08
N GLU A 460 -0.17 12.50 -30.10
CA GLU A 460 -1.00 13.57 -30.67
C GLU A 460 -0.91 14.89 -29.90
N MET A 461 -0.45 14.85 -28.64
CA MET A 461 -0.29 16.03 -27.79
C MET A 461 0.76 16.99 -28.35
N LYS A 462 0.50 18.28 -28.14
CA LYS A 462 1.46 19.36 -28.39
C LYS A 462 2.06 19.88 -27.09
N PHE A 463 3.32 20.25 -27.18
CA PHE A 463 4.09 20.88 -26.13
C PHE A 463 4.45 22.30 -26.53
N ASP A 464 4.29 23.22 -25.60
CA ASP A 464 5.00 24.47 -25.62
C ASP A 464 6.31 24.30 -24.84
N VAL A 465 7.39 24.94 -25.28
CA VAL A 465 8.71 24.88 -24.65
C VAL A 465 9.09 26.27 -24.16
N LEU A 466 9.29 26.41 -22.85
CA LEU A 466 9.75 27.62 -22.17
C LEU A 466 11.21 27.45 -21.76
N VAL A 467 12.07 28.39 -22.15
CA VAL A 467 13.46 28.43 -21.68
C VAL A 467 13.62 29.55 -20.65
N MET A 468 13.83 29.17 -19.39
CA MET A 468 13.99 30.09 -18.28
C MET A 468 15.44 30.60 -18.20
N GLY A 469 15.61 31.85 -18.63
CA GLY A 469 16.85 32.62 -18.71
C GLY A 469 16.65 33.81 -19.66
N GLY A 470 17.29 34.97 -19.43
CA GLY A 470 17.15 36.17 -20.30
C GLY A 470 16.40 37.35 -19.67
N ALA A 471 17.01 38.08 -18.72
CA ALA A 471 16.49 39.39 -18.34
C ALA A 471 16.77 40.44 -19.44
N ALA A 472 15.94 41.48 -19.51
CA ALA A 472 15.72 42.41 -20.63
C ALA A 472 16.92 43.22 -21.15
N GLU A 473 18.12 43.10 -20.56
CA GLU A 473 19.27 43.93 -20.93
C GLU A 473 20.26 43.27 -21.92
N ASN A 474 20.05 42.01 -22.33
CA ASN A 474 20.98 41.30 -23.22
C ASN A 474 20.30 40.78 -24.50
N THR A 475 20.71 41.27 -25.67
CA THR A 475 20.42 40.65 -26.99
C THR A 475 21.54 39.64 -27.33
N PRO A 476 21.25 38.50 -28.00
CA PRO A 476 20.66 38.50 -29.35
C PRO A 476 19.66 37.37 -29.68
N ILE A 477 18.87 37.57 -30.75
CA ILE A 477 18.66 36.52 -31.77
C ILE A 477 18.68 37.17 -33.16
N GLU A 478 19.67 36.81 -33.97
CA GLU A 478 19.38 36.38 -35.34
C GLU A 478 20.19 35.09 -35.60
N GLY A 479 19.49 33.94 -35.75
CA GLY A 479 20.11 32.65 -36.11
C GLY A 479 20.33 31.58 -35.02
N PHE A 480 19.91 31.81 -33.76
CA PHE A 480 19.83 30.82 -32.66
C PHE A 480 21.12 30.03 -32.29
N GLU A 481 22.07 30.67 -31.59
CA GLU A 481 23.14 29.96 -30.86
C GLU A 481 22.79 29.82 -29.36
N PRO A 482 22.72 28.60 -28.79
CA PRO A 482 22.19 28.40 -27.45
C PRO A 482 23.29 28.33 -26.40
N VAL A 483 23.89 29.45 -25.99
CA VAL A 483 24.77 29.46 -24.79
C VAL A 483 24.69 30.80 -24.07
N PHE A 484 23.60 31.00 -23.32
CA PHE A 484 23.43 32.17 -22.47
C PHE A 484 24.28 32.07 -21.21
N THR A 485 25.51 32.56 -21.24
CA THR A 485 26.35 32.52 -20.03
C THR A 485 26.01 33.64 -19.06
N ASP A 486 25.43 34.73 -19.57
CA ASP A 486 25.21 35.97 -18.82
C ASP A 486 23.73 36.17 -18.47
N THR A 487 22.85 35.21 -18.79
CA THR A 487 21.40 35.31 -18.52
C THR A 487 20.80 34.08 -17.86
N CYS A 488 21.62 33.21 -17.28
CA CYS A 488 21.17 32.06 -16.50
C CYS A 488 20.35 32.52 -15.28
N VAL A 489 19.34 31.74 -14.91
CA VAL A 489 18.62 31.98 -13.67
C VAL A 489 19.54 31.65 -12.49
N LYS A 490 19.77 32.64 -11.64
CA LYS A 490 20.45 32.42 -10.36
C LYS A 490 19.55 31.60 -9.43
N ARG A 491 20.09 30.52 -8.87
CA ARG A 491 19.43 29.70 -7.86
C ARG A 491 20.40 29.40 -6.74
N ARG A 492 19.93 29.54 -5.51
CA ARG A 492 20.65 29.07 -4.33
C ARG A 492 20.70 27.55 -4.32
N PHE A 493 21.73 26.97 -3.74
CA PHE A 493 21.95 25.53 -3.73
C PHE A 493 22.71 25.06 -2.50
N ASP A 494 22.58 23.78 -2.22
CA ASP A 494 23.32 23.05 -1.20
C ASP A 494 23.74 21.67 -1.71
N ILE A 495 24.72 21.07 -1.04
CA ILE A 495 25.21 19.72 -1.34
C ILE A 495 24.76 18.80 -0.23
N VAL A 496 23.87 17.87 -0.56
CA VAL A 496 23.31 16.94 0.42
C VAL A 496 23.80 15.53 0.18
N ASN A 497 24.03 14.79 1.27
CA ASN A 497 24.14 13.35 1.28
C ASN A 497 22.82 12.83 1.81
N ARG A 498 22.09 12.02 1.05
CA ARG A 498 20.93 11.33 1.62
C ARG A 498 21.36 9.94 2.03
N ASP A 499 20.96 9.51 3.23
CA ASP A 499 21.14 8.15 3.73
C ASP A 499 20.64 7.08 2.74
N GLU A 500 19.69 7.44 1.87
CA GLU A 500 19.12 6.58 0.84
C GLU A 500 20.01 6.40 -0.40
N TYR A 501 20.96 7.30 -0.64
CA TYR A 501 21.90 7.32 -1.76
C TYR A 501 23.32 7.30 -1.20
N LEU A 502 23.67 6.18 -0.55
CA LEU A 502 25.00 5.94 0.02
C LEU A 502 26.09 6.31 -1.02
N ASP A 503 27.02 7.16 -0.61
CA ASP A 503 28.18 7.64 -1.39
C ASP A 503 27.89 8.56 -2.60
N GLN A 504 26.67 9.08 -2.76
CA GLN A 504 26.37 10.07 -3.80
C GLN A 504 25.98 11.44 -3.20
N GLN A 505 26.89 12.41 -3.36
CA GLN A 505 26.55 13.82 -3.17
C GLN A 505 25.54 14.26 -4.24
N ILE A 506 24.57 15.09 -3.84
CA ILE A 506 23.53 15.62 -4.72
C ILE A 506 23.53 17.13 -4.65
N ILE A 507 23.39 17.80 -5.79
CA ILE A 507 23.21 19.26 -5.82
C ILE A 507 21.71 19.52 -5.69
N ARG A 508 21.29 20.08 -4.55
CA ARG A 508 19.89 20.41 -4.29
C ARG A 508 19.66 21.91 -4.54
N MET A 509 18.60 22.22 -5.27
CA MET A 509 18.24 23.60 -5.61
C MET A 509 17.27 24.18 -4.59
N ASN A 510 17.48 25.43 -4.22
CA ASN A 510 16.67 26.19 -3.27
C ASN A 510 16.60 25.62 -1.83
N GLY A 511 17.56 24.81 -1.41
CA GLY A 511 17.66 24.28 -0.04
C GLY A 511 16.57 23.26 0.29
N VAL A 512 16.14 23.21 1.55
CA VAL A 512 15.13 22.25 2.06
C VAL A 512 13.82 22.26 1.27
N ARG A 513 13.45 23.40 0.69
CA ARG A 513 12.24 23.51 -0.14
C ARG A 513 12.32 22.69 -1.43
N ALA A 514 13.52 22.46 -1.97
CA ALA A 514 13.78 21.64 -3.16
C ALA A 514 12.84 21.95 -4.33
N HIS A 515 12.98 23.14 -4.92
CA HIS A 515 12.18 23.60 -6.06
C HIS A 515 13.07 24.29 -7.12
N LEU A 516 12.74 24.16 -8.41
CA LEU A 516 13.34 24.89 -9.53
C LEU A 516 12.48 26.06 -10.00
N TRP A 517 11.17 25.84 -10.12
CA TRP A 517 10.25 26.80 -10.70
C TRP A 517 9.91 27.97 -9.77
N GLY A 518 9.56 29.10 -10.38
CA GLY A 518 8.85 30.17 -9.73
C GLY A 518 7.33 29.88 -9.67
N PRO A 519 6.59 30.51 -8.74
CA PRO A 519 5.15 30.30 -8.58
C PRO A 519 4.32 30.57 -9.85
N ARG A 520 4.87 31.33 -10.81
CA ARG A 520 4.18 31.79 -12.02
C ARG A 520 4.84 31.31 -13.32
N ASP A 521 5.84 30.43 -13.26
CA ASP A 521 6.55 30.00 -14.47
C ASP A 521 5.61 29.29 -15.45
N THR A 522 4.67 28.50 -14.94
CA THR A 522 3.64 27.81 -15.74
C THR A 522 2.57 28.76 -16.30
N ALA A 523 2.50 30.01 -15.84
CA ALA A 523 1.58 31.01 -16.38
C ALA A 523 2.03 31.53 -17.77
N ASN A 524 3.31 31.35 -18.12
CA ASN A 524 3.84 31.73 -19.42
C ASN A 524 3.09 31.02 -20.56
N GLY A 525 2.87 31.77 -21.65
CA GLY A 525 2.10 31.33 -22.82
C GLY A 525 0.57 31.45 -22.70
N LEU A 526 0.03 31.69 -21.49
CA LEU A 526 -1.41 31.95 -21.30
C LEU A 526 -1.82 33.38 -21.72
N SER A 527 -3.08 33.54 -22.10
CA SER A 527 -3.71 34.85 -22.34
C SER A 527 -3.81 35.67 -21.04
N GLU A 528 -3.85 37.00 -21.14
CA GLU A 528 -3.99 37.87 -19.97
C GLU A 528 -5.29 37.59 -19.21
N ALA A 529 -6.38 37.28 -19.93
CA ALA A 529 -7.66 36.92 -19.34
C ALA A 529 -7.57 35.62 -18.53
N ASP A 530 -6.91 34.59 -19.07
CA ASP A 530 -6.72 33.30 -18.38
C ASP A 530 -5.82 33.43 -17.15
N ARG A 531 -4.73 34.20 -17.27
CA ARG A 531 -3.84 34.47 -16.12
C ARG A 531 -4.60 35.16 -14.99
N LYS A 532 -5.32 36.25 -15.29
CA LYS A 532 -6.13 36.97 -14.29
C LYS A 532 -7.20 36.08 -13.67
N ARG A 533 -7.82 35.19 -14.46
CA ARG A 533 -8.80 34.22 -13.97
C ARG A 533 -8.20 33.29 -12.92
N VAL A 534 -7.02 32.72 -13.18
CA VAL A 534 -6.33 31.84 -12.21
C VAL A 534 -5.85 32.64 -11.00
N GLU A 535 -5.24 33.81 -11.22
CA GLU A 535 -4.71 34.67 -10.16
C GLU A 535 -5.77 35.26 -9.23
N SER A 536 -7.04 35.28 -9.65
CA SER A 536 -8.15 35.70 -8.80
C SER A 536 -8.50 34.70 -7.69
N GLN A 537 -7.96 33.47 -7.77
CA GLN A 537 -8.18 32.42 -6.77
C GLN A 537 -7.24 32.59 -5.56
N THR A 538 -7.61 32.03 -4.42
CA THR A 538 -6.76 32.02 -3.23
C THR A 538 -5.76 30.86 -3.30
N ASN A 539 -4.50 31.12 -2.92
CA ASN A 539 -3.43 30.11 -2.82
C ASN A 539 -3.09 29.39 -4.15
N VAL A 540 -2.94 30.17 -5.22
CA VAL A 540 -2.59 29.70 -6.57
C VAL A 540 -1.27 28.93 -6.59
N LYS A 541 -1.28 27.77 -7.24
CA LYS A 541 -0.14 26.88 -7.46
C LYS A 541 0.20 26.79 -8.95
N ALA A 542 1.41 26.33 -9.24
CA ALA A 542 1.88 26.14 -10.62
C ALA A 542 0.93 25.26 -11.47
N GLN A 543 0.33 24.24 -10.87
CA GLN A 543 -0.63 23.35 -11.54
C GLN A 543 -1.96 24.02 -11.92
N ASP A 544 -2.35 25.10 -11.26
CA ASP A 544 -3.64 25.77 -11.52
C ASP A 544 -3.59 26.54 -12.85
N TYR A 545 -2.40 26.88 -13.32
CA TYR A 545 -2.18 27.42 -14.66
C TYR A 545 -2.25 26.35 -15.75
N MET A 546 -2.25 25.06 -15.42
CA MET A 546 -2.36 23.99 -16.41
C MET A 546 -3.80 23.78 -16.88
N LEU A 547 -4.40 24.82 -17.48
CA LEU A 547 -5.81 24.86 -17.88
C LEU A 547 -6.20 23.78 -18.90
N GLU A 548 -7.49 23.47 -18.99
CA GLU A 548 -7.99 22.63 -20.08
C GLU A 548 -7.84 23.35 -21.43
N GLY A 549 -7.36 22.64 -22.45
CA GLY A 549 -7.21 23.16 -23.82
C GLY A 549 -5.89 23.87 -24.14
N ARG A 550 -5.00 24.11 -23.17
CA ARG A 550 -3.62 24.54 -23.47
C ARG A 550 -2.73 23.35 -23.84
N ASN A 551 -1.63 23.63 -24.54
CA ASN A 551 -0.57 22.66 -24.76
C ASN A 551 0.11 22.26 -23.44
N ALA A 552 0.66 21.04 -23.39
CA ALA A 552 1.57 20.66 -22.32
C ALA A 552 2.79 21.58 -22.33
N LEU A 553 3.48 21.70 -21.19
CA LEU A 553 4.56 22.67 -21.04
C LEU A 553 5.84 21.95 -20.63
N LEU A 554 6.90 22.07 -21.42
CA LEU A 554 8.25 21.74 -21.01
C LEU A 554 8.98 23.03 -20.65
N ILE A 555 9.57 23.08 -19.46
CA ILE A 555 10.35 24.22 -18.97
C ILE A 555 11.81 23.77 -18.82
N ILE A 556 12.73 24.51 -19.42
CA ILE A 556 14.17 24.26 -19.34
C ILE A 556 14.82 25.40 -18.55
N TYR A 557 15.50 25.07 -17.47
CA TYR A 557 16.19 26.01 -16.59
C TYR A 557 17.69 25.93 -16.84
N PHE A 558 18.29 27.01 -17.38
CA PHE A 558 19.74 27.19 -17.37
C PHE A 558 20.14 27.91 -16.08
N ILE A 559 20.79 27.20 -15.19
CA ILE A 559 20.94 27.59 -13.79
C ILE A 559 22.37 28.02 -13.51
N GLN A 560 22.54 29.23 -12.96
CA GLN A 560 23.78 29.63 -12.34
C GLN A 560 23.66 29.36 -10.82
N PRO A 561 24.33 28.34 -10.28
CA PRO A 561 24.32 28.07 -8.84
C PRO A 561 25.03 29.21 -8.11
N SER A 562 24.32 29.93 -7.23
CA SER A 562 24.88 31.05 -6.46
C SER A 562 24.20 31.21 -5.10
N ASN A 563 25.02 31.31 -4.05
CA ASN A 563 24.59 31.61 -2.68
C ASN A 563 25.01 33.03 -2.25
N GLU A 564 25.32 33.92 -3.21
CA GLU A 564 25.66 35.32 -2.92
C GLU A 564 24.51 36.04 -2.20
N GLY A 565 24.80 36.63 -1.03
CA GLY A 565 23.84 37.43 -0.27
C GLY A 565 22.79 36.63 0.51
N VAL A 566 23.00 35.33 0.73
CA VAL A 566 22.09 34.47 1.50
C VAL A 566 22.74 34.12 2.84
N ASP A 567 22.01 34.32 3.94
CA ASP A 567 22.45 33.88 5.27
C ASP A 567 22.51 32.36 5.32
N ILE A 568 23.63 31.82 5.80
CA ILE A 568 23.87 30.38 5.85
C ILE A 568 22.83 29.66 6.71
N ASP A 569 22.29 30.34 7.73
CA ASP A 569 21.23 29.81 8.59
C ASP A 569 19.90 29.56 7.84
N ASP A 570 19.66 30.18 6.68
CA ASP A 570 18.43 30.02 5.89
C ASP A 570 18.41 28.73 5.05
N TYR A 571 19.55 28.04 4.93
CA TYR A 571 19.68 26.83 4.12
C TYR A 571 20.57 25.74 4.75
N PHE A 572 21.17 26.02 5.91
CA PHE A 572 21.90 25.03 6.69
C PHE A 572 21.05 23.79 6.96
N THR A 573 21.61 22.63 6.64
CA THR A 573 21.02 21.35 7.01
C THR A 573 21.73 20.81 8.25
N ALA A 574 20.99 20.38 9.26
CA ALA A 574 21.54 19.83 10.51
C ALA A 574 22.36 18.52 10.33
N GLU A 575 22.58 18.10 9.09
CA GLU A 575 23.25 16.87 8.67
C GLU A 575 24.78 17.04 8.52
N ASN A 576 25.27 18.26 8.25
CA ASN A 576 26.70 18.56 8.12
C ASN A 576 27.12 19.71 9.04
N THR A 577 28.41 19.84 9.35
CA THR A 577 28.92 21.07 9.96
C THR A 577 28.89 22.22 8.94
N MET A 578 28.72 23.46 9.42
CA MET A 578 28.67 24.64 8.56
C MET A 578 29.93 24.78 7.68
N GLU A 579 31.09 24.35 8.20
CA GLU A 579 32.35 24.33 7.47
C GLU A 579 32.37 23.30 6.33
N GLU A 580 31.86 22.09 6.56
CA GLU A 580 31.79 21.03 5.54
C GLU A 580 30.85 21.38 4.38
N GLU A 581 29.74 22.04 4.70
CA GLU A 581 28.76 22.47 3.71
C GLU A 581 29.32 23.58 2.80
N VAL A 582 29.93 24.61 3.39
CA VAL A 582 30.62 25.69 2.62
C VAL A 582 31.73 25.10 1.76
N LYS A 583 32.53 24.18 2.30
CA LYS A 583 33.63 23.55 1.57
C LYS A 583 33.14 22.75 0.36
N SER A 584 32.02 22.04 0.52
CA SER A 584 31.39 21.26 -0.57
C SER A 584 30.84 22.16 -1.67
N GLN A 585 30.24 23.30 -1.31
CA GLN A 585 29.74 24.30 -2.25
C GLN A 585 30.87 24.96 -3.04
N VAL A 586 31.92 25.44 -2.35
CA VAL A 586 33.10 26.04 -2.99
C VAL A 586 33.78 25.05 -3.93
N LYS A 587 33.89 23.78 -3.50
CA LYS A 587 34.45 22.70 -4.33
C LYS A 587 33.68 22.52 -5.64
N LEU A 588 32.34 22.48 -5.60
CA LEU A 588 31.54 22.40 -6.83
C LEU A 588 31.84 23.57 -7.77
N LEU A 589 31.80 24.80 -7.27
CA LEU A 589 32.01 26.00 -8.10
C LEU A 589 33.42 26.04 -8.72
N LEU A 590 34.44 25.61 -7.98
CA LEU A 590 35.80 25.50 -8.48
C LEU A 590 35.91 24.43 -9.59
N GLU A 591 35.30 23.26 -9.40
CA GLU A 591 35.31 22.18 -10.39
C GLU A 591 34.56 22.59 -11.67
N MET A 592 33.41 23.27 -11.54
CA MET A 592 32.68 23.84 -12.67
C MET A 592 33.57 24.81 -13.45
N ARG A 593 34.28 25.71 -12.74
CA ARG A 593 35.23 26.65 -13.36
C ARG A 593 36.37 25.93 -14.08
N GLN A 594 36.96 24.91 -13.47
CA GLN A 594 38.04 24.11 -14.07
C GLN A 594 37.60 23.41 -15.35
N LYS A 595 36.34 22.93 -15.41
CA LYS A 595 35.77 22.30 -16.60
C LYS A 595 35.16 23.29 -17.60
N ASN A 596 35.33 24.61 -17.40
CA ASN A 596 34.68 25.66 -18.20
C ASN A 596 33.14 25.52 -18.28
N MET A 597 32.53 24.90 -17.26
CA MET A 597 31.09 24.72 -17.16
C MET A 597 30.46 25.98 -16.56
N LYS A 598 29.67 26.69 -17.36
CA LYS A 598 29.14 28.01 -16.97
C LYS A 598 27.80 27.94 -16.24
N TYR A 599 27.06 26.86 -16.40
CA TYR A 599 25.73 26.67 -15.84
C TYR A 599 25.42 25.18 -15.64
N LEU A 600 24.38 24.92 -14.85
CA LEU A 600 23.71 23.63 -14.73
C LEU A 600 22.41 23.67 -15.56
N VAL A 601 21.79 22.51 -15.78
CA VAL A 601 20.48 22.41 -16.43
C VAL A 601 19.50 21.64 -15.55
N GLY A 602 18.27 22.16 -15.44
CA GLY A 602 17.14 21.50 -14.77
C GLY A 602 15.87 21.63 -15.60
N TYR A 603 14.86 20.83 -15.29
CA TYR A 603 13.65 20.71 -16.09
C TYR A 603 12.40 20.82 -15.24
N GLY A 604 11.35 21.38 -15.83
CA GLY A 604 9.97 21.30 -15.38
C GLY A 604 9.08 20.76 -16.49
N ILE A 605 8.05 19.99 -16.17
CA ILE A 605 7.08 19.50 -17.13
C ILE A 605 5.67 19.56 -16.54
N GLY A 606 4.74 20.15 -17.28
CA GLY A 606 3.35 20.31 -16.87
C GLY A 606 2.39 19.76 -17.92
N PHE A 607 1.32 19.11 -17.48
CA PHE A 607 0.28 18.61 -18.35
C PHE A 607 -1.06 19.31 -18.06
N PRO A 608 -1.81 19.71 -19.10
CA PRO A 608 -3.09 20.41 -18.92
C PRO A 608 -4.11 19.56 -18.17
N HIS A 609 -5.12 20.18 -17.58
CA HIS A 609 -6.30 19.48 -17.10
C HIS A 609 -7.04 18.83 -18.27
N LYS A 610 -7.65 17.67 -18.03
CA LYS A 610 -8.49 16.95 -18.99
C LYS A 610 -9.77 16.51 -18.30
N GLN A 611 -10.93 16.88 -18.85
CA GLN A 611 -12.22 16.49 -18.28
C GLN A 611 -12.32 14.98 -18.05
N GLY A 612 -12.82 14.61 -16.87
CA GLY A 612 -13.04 13.21 -16.47
C GLY A 612 -11.77 12.42 -16.15
N VAL A 613 -10.59 13.04 -16.16
CA VAL A 613 -9.32 12.39 -15.82
C VAL A 613 -8.69 13.05 -14.60
N SER A 614 -8.63 12.33 -13.48
CA SER A 614 -7.86 12.72 -12.30
C SER A 614 -6.39 12.30 -12.41
N GLY A 615 -5.50 13.00 -11.72
CA GLY A 615 -4.10 12.64 -11.54
C GLY A 615 -3.91 11.47 -10.58
N ASP A 616 -4.56 10.34 -10.87
CA ASP A 616 -4.54 9.16 -10.00
C ASP A 616 -3.12 8.60 -9.87
N ALA A 617 -2.59 8.69 -8.65
CA ALA A 617 -1.33 8.10 -8.25
C ALA A 617 -1.59 6.89 -7.34
N THR A 618 -0.83 5.83 -7.55
CA THR A 618 -0.81 4.67 -6.67
C THR A 618 0.55 4.60 -6.00
N ASN A 619 0.55 4.48 -4.68
CA ASN A 619 1.75 4.31 -3.90
C ASN A 619 2.11 2.82 -3.86
N TYR A 620 3.38 2.54 -4.08
CA TYR A 620 3.97 1.23 -3.99
C TYR A 620 5.14 1.27 -3.02
N ILE A 621 5.37 0.14 -2.38
CA ILE A 621 6.60 -0.14 -1.67
C ILE A 621 7.38 -1.19 -2.45
N VAL A 622 8.67 -0.94 -2.66
CA VAL A 622 9.58 -1.81 -3.41
C VAL A 622 10.78 -2.18 -2.58
N ASN A 623 11.42 -3.29 -2.91
CA ASN A 623 12.71 -3.69 -2.35
C ASN A 623 13.81 -2.72 -2.83
N LYS A 624 14.73 -2.28 -1.95
CA LYS A 624 15.83 -1.35 -2.36
C LYS A 624 16.80 -2.01 -3.33
N THR A 625 17.18 -3.26 -3.08
CA THR A 625 18.15 -4.02 -3.89
C THR A 625 17.53 -4.59 -5.16
N CYS A 626 16.29 -5.08 -5.09
CA CYS A 626 15.54 -5.64 -6.22
C CYS A 626 14.33 -4.75 -6.56
N ASN A 627 14.60 -3.51 -6.93
CA ASN A 627 13.58 -2.50 -7.14
C ASN A 627 12.86 -2.66 -8.49
N TYR A 628 11.55 -2.88 -8.46
CA TYR A 628 10.73 -3.00 -9.68
C TYR A 628 10.96 -1.87 -10.69
N TYR A 629 11.10 -0.61 -10.24
CA TYR A 629 11.18 0.55 -11.14
C TYR A 629 12.58 0.73 -11.77
N THR A 630 13.62 0.09 -11.23
CA THR A 630 14.95 0.12 -11.85
C THR A 630 15.10 -0.94 -12.94
N LYS A 631 14.29 -2.01 -12.90
CA LYS A 631 14.27 -3.07 -13.91
C LYS A 631 13.53 -2.66 -15.19
N GLN A 632 13.68 -3.47 -16.22
CA GLN A 632 13.01 -3.32 -17.52
C GLN A 632 11.84 -4.30 -17.63
N HIS A 633 10.65 -3.79 -17.95
CA HIS A 633 9.42 -4.57 -18.05
C HIS A 633 8.88 -4.57 -19.47
N GLU A 634 8.26 -5.66 -19.94
CA GLU A 634 7.67 -5.70 -21.29
C GLU A 634 6.55 -4.67 -21.50
N GLU A 635 5.86 -4.25 -20.44
CA GLU A 635 4.91 -3.13 -20.51
C GLU A 635 5.60 -1.82 -20.91
N ASP A 636 6.92 -1.69 -20.66
CA ASP A 636 7.72 -0.59 -21.19
C ASP A 636 7.84 -0.76 -22.71
N TYR A 637 8.18 -1.96 -23.20
CA TYR A 637 8.40 -2.26 -24.62
C TYR A 637 7.14 -2.31 -25.49
N GLN A 638 6.01 -2.83 -25.01
CA GLN A 638 4.76 -2.86 -25.81
C GLN A 638 4.22 -1.47 -26.16
N THR A 639 4.79 -0.41 -25.57
CA THR A 639 4.47 0.99 -25.89
C THR A 639 5.54 1.66 -26.77
N TYR A 640 6.76 1.12 -26.82
CA TYR A 640 7.74 1.46 -27.86
C TYR A 640 7.46 0.52 -29.03
N GLY A 641 6.50 0.87 -29.88
CA GLY A 641 6.37 0.23 -31.18
C GLY A 641 7.76 0.08 -31.78
N GLU A 642 8.09 -1.12 -32.25
CA GLU A 642 9.35 -1.44 -32.92
C GLU A 642 9.81 -0.21 -33.74
N ILE A 643 10.92 0.39 -33.32
CA ILE A 643 11.62 1.39 -34.12
C ILE A 643 12.52 0.64 -35.09
#